data_AF-A0A1B1PRR8-F1
#
_entry.id   AF-A0A1B1PRR8-F1
#
_cell.length_a   1.000
_cell.length_b   1.000
_cell.length_c   1.000
_cell.angle_alpha   90.00
_cell.angle_beta   90.00
_cell.angle_gamma   90.00
#
_symmetry.space_group_name_H-M   'P 1'
#
loop_
_entity.id
_entity.type
_entity.pdbx_description
1 polymer ?
#
loop_
_entity_poly.entity_id
_entity_poly.type
_entity_poly.pdbx_seq_one_letter_code
_entity_poly.pdbx_strand_id
1 'polypeptide(L)'
;MRLAGRCAALAVLGLWASAAPAFAAELGAREARVLGWLAAVAVLALVLGGGLALRGYRSFGLLAGLFLLGSAGRLMLLRGVWFPSLALKPLSIPVLIALVALALQVVVTLHVLWRQRIELCAVLGRAGTLVRLLGLLCGLALLSVSPTSYAANGQPAEYVAHILRGGVMSALQVATLGALLLVPGPKLLRLPRGAVPLAASAVALIASALLARYAFQNIPHVGDDLCYLFQAKTLASGHLTVPAPPEALREGLSYYLLDIQDGRWFCTTAPGYPLLLALGTLAGAAWLVNPILTALAVLIAYDLVRRASGQRALAALVAWLMACSPWLLATGASLMTQSTALCMALLGWWCLVRGGALREGSRGQLSLPWAVAGGLAMGWVFTTRQYDGLVAGVVTGAALLSLRPLPWRAVLGYCAGCLITGMVYFAYNWAMTGNPLVAPLARYLQAEWPTTRNAFGFGPDLGPPAGSWQLLDFRAGHSLYEGTINTLQNMASLNLEALGWATGSALAVLLLLFRRWSRPGAAAWFLFALFAVTVGGLVFYWFAGSFYIGPRYWTIASLPVFYAAAAGLLALKDRLPAAAQARLWAVVALLCISGLCVFTAWRGAVKYYQFRGNYAGLRLEDFGTDLVFVSTEGDVQSALVLNDPFLPPDKPIFLRALGPEADAAAAALYPERGTSHVRLGPKGWVSEGQGGATESSQ
;
A
#
# COMPACT_ATOMS: atom_id res chain seq x y z
N MET A 1 -10.25 30.09 -11.55
CA MET A 1 -11.36 29.50 -10.76
C MET A 1 -12.13 28.37 -11.47
N ARG A 2 -12.48 28.47 -12.76
CA ARG A 2 -13.31 27.45 -13.47
C ARG A 2 -12.69 26.04 -13.63
N LEU A 3 -11.37 25.87 -13.48
CA LEU A 3 -10.72 24.54 -13.52
C LEU A 3 -10.68 23.85 -12.16
N ALA A 4 -10.56 24.62 -11.06
CA ALA A 4 -10.56 24.10 -9.69
C ALA A 4 -11.94 23.53 -9.30
N GLY A 5 -13.03 24.21 -9.70
CA GLY A 5 -14.39 23.67 -9.54
C GLY A 5 -14.69 22.44 -10.41
N ARG A 6 -13.98 22.25 -11.53
CA ARG A 6 -14.09 21.07 -12.40
C ARG A 6 -13.24 19.89 -11.91
N CYS A 7 -12.11 20.16 -11.26
CA CYS A 7 -11.36 19.16 -10.49
C CYS A 7 -12.13 18.73 -9.24
N ALA A 8 -12.88 19.63 -8.60
CA ALA A 8 -13.82 19.27 -7.53
C ALA A 8 -14.96 18.38 -8.06
N ALA A 9 -15.54 18.66 -9.24
CA ALA A 9 -16.54 17.79 -9.86
C ALA A 9 -15.98 16.41 -10.28
N LEU A 10 -14.73 16.35 -10.77
CA LEU A 10 -14.04 15.08 -11.06
C LEU A 10 -13.61 14.35 -9.79
N ALA A 11 -13.27 15.07 -8.72
CA ALA A 11 -13.05 14.49 -7.40
C ALA A 11 -14.35 13.98 -6.79
N VAL A 12 -15.49 14.67 -7.01
CA VAL A 12 -16.84 14.22 -6.63
C VAL A 12 -17.27 12.99 -7.44
N LEU A 13 -16.98 12.91 -8.75
CA LEU A 13 -17.18 11.71 -9.57
C LEU A 13 -16.23 10.56 -9.20
N GLY A 14 -14.99 10.87 -8.81
CA GLY A 14 -14.03 9.91 -8.27
C GLY A 14 -14.41 9.41 -6.88
N LEU A 15 -14.94 10.28 -6.03
CA LEU A 15 -15.60 10.00 -4.75
C LEU A 15 -16.80 9.09 -4.99
N TRP A 16 -17.63 9.39 -5.99
CA TRP A 16 -18.76 8.56 -6.41
C TRP A 16 -18.30 7.19 -6.93
N ALA A 17 -17.22 7.10 -7.70
CA ALA A 17 -16.67 5.82 -8.19
C ALA A 17 -15.97 5.00 -7.08
N SER A 18 -15.39 5.66 -6.06
CA SER A 18 -14.87 5.00 -4.86
C SER A 18 -15.96 4.59 -3.88
N ALA A 19 -17.12 5.25 -3.90
CA ALA A 19 -18.31 4.93 -3.11
C ALA A 19 -19.31 4.01 -3.86
N ALA A 20 -19.18 3.85 -5.18
CA ALA A 20 -20.04 2.97 -5.97
C ALA A 20 -19.97 1.49 -5.55
N PRO A 21 -18.82 0.94 -5.11
CA PRO A 21 -18.78 -0.37 -4.48
C PRO A 21 -19.54 -0.43 -3.14
N ALA A 22 -19.66 0.70 -2.43
CA ALA A 22 -20.43 0.81 -1.19
C ALA A 22 -21.95 0.84 -1.46
N PHE A 23 -22.41 1.39 -2.59
CA PHE A 23 -23.80 1.19 -3.04
C PHE A 23 -24.09 -0.26 -3.43
N ALA A 24 -23.08 -1.03 -3.81
CA ALA A 24 -23.20 -2.47 -4.07
C ALA A 24 -23.04 -3.34 -2.80
N ALA A 25 -22.79 -2.75 -1.62
CA ALA A 25 -22.65 -3.49 -0.36
C ALA A 25 -23.97 -4.12 0.09
N GLU A 26 -25.12 -3.57 -0.31
CA GLU A 26 -26.45 -4.14 -0.02
C GLU A 26 -26.80 -5.38 -0.88
N LEU A 27 -26.03 -5.68 -1.93
CA LEU A 27 -26.34 -6.78 -2.87
C LEU A 27 -25.63 -8.12 -2.56
N GLY A 28 -24.88 -8.21 -1.46
CA GLY A 28 -24.40 -9.48 -0.89
C GLY A 28 -23.45 -10.37 -1.73
N ALA A 29 -23.25 -10.12 -3.02
CA ALA A 29 -22.45 -10.95 -3.91
C ALA A 29 -21.21 -10.21 -4.46
N ARG A 30 -20.03 -10.86 -4.41
CA ARG A 30 -18.78 -10.36 -5.01
C ARG A 30 -18.95 -9.97 -6.47
N GLU A 31 -19.76 -10.72 -7.22
CA GLU A 31 -20.07 -10.44 -8.62
C GLU A 31 -20.86 -9.13 -8.79
N ALA A 32 -21.85 -8.87 -7.94
CA ALA A 32 -22.60 -7.61 -7.95
C ALA A 32 -21.69 -6.40 -7.70
N ARG A 33 -20.72 -6.52 -6.76
CA ARG A 33 -19.72 -5.46 -6.51
C ARG A 33 -18.81 -5.21 -7.72
N VAL A 34 -18.36 -6.27 -8.39
CA VAL A 34 -17.53 -6.16 -9.61
C VAL A 34 -18.32 -5.51 -10.75
N LEU A 35 -19.59 -5.89 -10.93
CA LEU A 35 -20.46 -5.28 -11.94
C LEU A 35 -20.76 -3.80 -11.64
N GLY A 36 -21.03 -3.46 -10.37
CA GLY A 36 -21.21 -2.08 -9.93
C GLY A 36 -19.97 -1.22 -10.15
N TRP A 37 -18.78 -1.75 -9.84
CA TRP A 37 -17.50 -1.09 -10.16
C TRP A 37 -17.34 -0.88 -11.67
N LEU A 38 -17.61 -1.89 -12.49
CA LEU A 38 -17.49 -1.77 -13.95
C LEU A 38 -18.45 -0.72 -14.52
N ALA A 39 -19.70 -0.68 -14.03
CA ALA A 39 -20.67 0.33 -14.41
C ALA A 39 -20.19 1.75 -14.04
N ALA A 40 -19.62 1.92 -12.85
CA ALA A 40 -19.04 3.19 -12.42
C ALA A 40 -17.86 3.64 -13.33
N VAL A 41 -16.99 2.70 -13.73
CA VAL A 41 -15.91 2.99 -14.69
C VAL A 41 -16.47 3.37 -16.06
N ALA A 42 -17.54 2.72 -16.53
CA ALA A 42 -18.19 3.06 -17.79
C ALA A 42 -18.82 4.47 -17.75
N VAL A 43 -19.50 4.84 -16.67
CA VAL A 43 -20.01 6.21 -16.46
C VAL A 43 -18.87 7.23 -16.44
N LEU A 44 -17.78 6.95 -15.72
CA LEU A 44 -16.60 7.82 -15.70
C LEU A 44 -16.01 8.00 -17.10
N ALA A 45 -15.90 6.91 -17.88
CA ALA A 45 -15.40 6.95 -19.26
C ALA A 45 -16.31 7.79 -20.17
N LEU A 46 -17.63 7.66 -20.05
CA LEU A 46 -18.61 8.44 -20.80
C LEU A 46 -18.58 9.92 -20.43
N VAL A 47 -18.56 10.25 -19.14
CA VAL A 47 -18.53 11.64 -18.65
C VAL A 47 -17.23 12.33 -19.05
N LEU A 48 -16.08 11.67 -18.85
CA LEU A 48 -14.78 12.23 -19.21
C LEU A 48 -14.62 12.34 -20.73
N GLY A 49 -14.88 11.25 -21.45
CA GLY A 49 -14.73 11.18 -22.90
C GLY A 49 -15.71 12.10 -23.62
N GLY A 50 -16.99 12.05 -23.26
CA GLY A 50 -18.04 12.93 -23.77
C GLY A 50 -17.78 14.40 -23.44
N GLY A 51 -17.38 14.71 -22.20
CA GLY A 51 -17.04 16.07 -21.79
C GLY A 51 -15.84 16.66 -22.56
N LEU A 52 -14.87 15.82 -22.96
CA LEU A 52 -13.76 16.23 -23.82
C LEU A 52 -14.19 16.40 -25.28
N ALA A 53 -15.05 15.51 -25.78
CA ALA A 53 -15.63 15.61 -27.12
C ALA A 53 -16.46 16.88 -27.31
N LEU A 54 -17.29 17.24 -26.31
CA LEU A 54 -18.07 18.48 -26.28
C LEU A 54 -17.20 19.75 -26.27
N ARG A 55 -15.93 19.64 -25.86
CA ARG A 55 -14.94 20.74 -25.92
C ARG A 55 -14.11 20.74 -27.21
N GLY A 56 -14.50 19.95 -28.21
CA GLY A 56 -13.83 19.86 -29.50
C GLY A 56 -12.69 18.83 -29.56
N TYR A 57 -12.41 18.09 -28.48
CA TYR A 57 -11.36 17.08 -28.43
C TYR A 57 -11.91 15.67 -28.68
N ARG A 58 -12.64 15.47 -29.78
CA ARG A 58 -13.38 14.22 -30.06
C ARG A 58 -12.51 12.95 -30.02
N SER A 59 -11.41 12.92 -30.78
CA SER A 59 -10.51 11.74 -30.82
C SER A 59 -9.82 11.48 -29.48
N PHE A 60 -9.41 12.54 -28.78
CA PHE A 60 -8.79 12.42 -27.46
C PHE A 60 -9.80 11.91 -26.43
N GLY A 61 -11.04 12.42 -26.43
CA GLY A 61 -12.11 11.97 -25.55
C GLY A 61 -12.46 10.50 -25.76
N LEU A 62 -12.59 10.07 -27.02
CA LEU A 62 -12.83 8.66 -27.36
C LEU A 62 -11.69 7.74 -26.87
N LEU A 63 -10.44 8.09 -27.17
CA LEU A 63 -9.28 7.33 -26.71
C LEU A 63 -9.17 7.31 -25.17
N ALA A 64 -9.47 8.42 -24.50
CA ALA A 64 -9.44 8.49 -23.03
C ALA A 64 -10.52 7.60 -22.39
N GLY A 65 -11.75 7.60 -22.93
CA GLY A 65 -12.81 6.70 -22.48
C GLY A 65 -12.46 5.23 -22.70
N LEU A 66 -11.96 4.88 -23.89
CA LEU A 66 -11.51 3.51 -24.21
C LEU A 66 -10.31 3.07 -23.37
N PHE A 67 -9.40 3.98 -23.04
CA PHE A 67 -8.30 3.70 -22.13
C PHE A 67 -8.81 3.30 -20.74
N LEU A 68 -9.80 4.01 -20.19
CA LEU A 68 -10.39 3.67 -18.89
C LEU A 68 -11.13 2.33 -18.93
N LEU A 69 -11.96 2.11 -19.96
CA LEU A 69 -12.69 0.86 -20.15
C LEU A 69 -11.75 -0.33 -20.37
N GLY A 70 -10.71 -0.18 -21.18
CA GLY A 70 -9.71 -1.22 -21.41
C GLY A 70 -8.80 -1.46 -20.20
N SER A 71 -8.55 -0.42 -19.39
CA SER A 71 -7.89 -0.59 -18.08
C SER A 71 -8.74 -1.46 -17.16
N ALA A 72 -10.05 -1.19 -17.07
CA ALA A 72 -10.99 -2.03 -16.34
C ALA A 72 -11.05 -3.45 -16.91
N GLY A 73 -11.18 -3.60 -18.23
CA GLY A 73 -11.20 -4.89 -18.90
C GLY A 73 -9.96 -5.74 -18.59
N ARG A 74 -8.77 -5.13 -18.60
CA ARG A 74 -7.53 -5.81 -18.18
C ARG A 74 -7.61 -6.31 -16.73
N LEU A 75 -8.11 -5.50 -15.79
CA LEU A 75 -8.22 -5.89 -14.38
C LEU A 75 -9.24 -7.03 -14.18
N MET A 76 -10.30 -7.09 -14.98
CA MET A 76 -11.28 -8.18 -14.93
C MET A 76 -10.70 -9.54 -15.38
N LEU A 77 -9.66 -9.51 -16.20
CA LEU A 77 -8.95 -10.71 -16.64
C LEU A 77 -7.94 -11.21 -15.60
N LEU A 78 -7.70 -10.47 -14.50
CA LEU A 78 -6.83 -10.93 -13.42
C LEU A 78 -7.59 -11.82 -12.44
N ARG A 79 -7.04 -13.00 -12.14
CA ARG A 79 -7.54 -13.94 -11.12
C ARG A 79 -6.49 -14.17 -10.05
N GLY A 80 -6.93 -14.45 -8.82
CA GLY A 80 -6.05 -14.63 -7.66
C GLY A 80 -5.97 -13.37 -6.80
N VAL A 81 -6.13 -13.54 -5.49
CA VAL A 81 -6.17 -12.42 -4.53
C VAL A 81 -4.76 -11.93 -4.19
N TRP A 82 -3.82 -12.86 -3.99
CA TRP A 82 -2.43 -12.56 -3.60
C TRP A 82 -1.50 -12.43 -4.81
N PHE A 83 -1.60 -13.38 -5.75
CA PHE A 83 -0.75 -13.46 -6.94
C PHE A 83 -1.61 -13.45 -8.21
N PRO A 84 -1.99 -12.25 -8.69
CA PRO A 84 -2.88 -12.16 -9.84
C PRO A 84 -2.22 -12.69 -11.11
N SER A 85 -2.90 -13.61 -11.80
CA SER A 85 -2.53 -14.14 -13.10
C SER A 85 -3.62 -13.85 -14.14
N LEU A 86 -3.24 -13.76 -15.41
CA LEU A 86 -4.20 -13.56 -16.50
C LEU A 86 -5.00 -14.84 -16.75
N ALA A 87 -6.33 -14.77 -16.65
CA ALA A 87 -7.23 -15.86 -16.96
C ALA A 87 -8.26 -15.46 -18.01
N LEU A 88 -8.30 -16.22 -19.10
CA LEU A 88 -9.24 -16.01 -20.22
C LEU A 88 -10.45 -16.97 -20.18
N LYS A 89 -10.42 -17.97 -19.29
CA LYS A 89 -11.49 -18.96 -19.10
C LYS A 89 -11.87 -19.06 -17.62
N PRO A 90 -13.14 -19.41 -17.30
CA PRO A 90 -14.28 -19.55 -18.22
C PRO A 90 -14.78 -18.19 -18.76
N LEU A 91 -15.43 -18.22 -19.92
CA LEU A 91 -16.03 -17.04 -20.57
C LEU A 91 -17.35 -16.67 -19.88
N SER A 92 -17.24 -15.97 -18.77
CA SER A 92 -18.39 -15.32 -18.10
C SER A 92 -18.77 -14.01 -18.80
N ILE A 93 -20.01 -13.53 -18.60
CA ILE A 93 -20.47 -12.23 -19.13
C ILE A 93 -19.48 -11.08 -18.81
N PRO A 94 -18.97 -10.94 -17.58
CA PRO A 94 -17.96 -9.92 -17.26
C PRO A 94 -16.68 -10.05 -18.11
N VAL A 95 -16.21 -11.27 -18.36
CA VAL A 95 -15.03 -11.53 -19.20
C VAL A 95 -15.29 -11.15 -20.66
N LEU A 96 -16.47 -11.44 -21.20
CA LEU A 96 -16.85 -11.05 -22.56
C LEU A 96 -16.88 -9.53 -22.72
N ILE A 97 -17.47 -8.81 -21.76
CA ILE A 97 -17.48 -7.33 -21.74
C ILE A 97 -16.05 -6.78 -21.75
N ALA A 98 -15.17 -7.35 -20.91
CA ALA A 98 -13.76 -6.95 -20.86
C ALA A 98 -13.04 -7.15 -22.21
N LEU A 99 -13.27 -8.28 -22.88
CA LEU A 99 -12.68 -8.58 -24.18
C LEU A 99 -13.19 -7.63 -25.28
N VAL A 100 -14.49 -7.31 -25.30
CA VAL A 100 -15.07 -6.35 -26.24
C VAL A 100 -14.48 -4.95 -26.05
N ALA A 101 -14.34 -4.50 -24.80
CA ALA A 101 -13.73 -3.20 -24.50
C ALA A 101 -12.28 -3.11 -24.99
N LEU A 102 -11.48 -4.18 -24.75
CA LEU A 102 -10.11 -4.27 -25.23
C LEU A 102 -10.03 -4.32 -26.76
N ALA A 103 -10.90 -5.09 -27.42
CA ALA A 103 -10.95 -5.18 -28.88
C ALA A 103 -11.27 -3.81 -29.51
N LEU A 104 -12.25 -3.09 -28.96
CA LEU A 104 -12.61 -1.75 -29.41
C LEU A 104 -11.45 -0.76 -29.21
N GLN A 105 -10.76 -0.83 -28.06
CA GLN A 105 -9.56 -0.04 -27.79
C GLN A 105 -8.47 -0.30 -28.84
N VAL A 106 -8.21 -1.57 -29.19
CA VAL A 106 -7.24 -1.96 -30.22
C VAL A 106 -7.59 -1.31 -31.56
N VAL A 107 -8.81 -1.52 -32.04
CA VAL A 107 -9.26 -1.02 -33.36
C VAL A 107 -9.12 0.49 -33.46
N VAL A 108 -9.61 1.23 -32.46
CA VAL A 108 -9.57 2.70 -32.47
C VAL A 108 -8.13 3.21 -32.33
N THR A 109 -7.31 2.59 -31.48
CA THR A 109 -5.90 2.97 -31.30
C THR A 109 -5.13 2.79 -32.60
N LEU A 110 -5.26 1.64 -33.25
CA LEU A 110 -4.60 1.36 -34.53
C LEU A 110 -5.08 2.30 -35.63
N HIS A 111 -6.39 2.59 -35.70
CA HIS A 111 -6.93 3.55 -36.65
C HIS A 111 -6.33 4.94 -36.47
N VAL A 112 -6.23 5.43 -35.24
CA VAL A 112 -5.64 6.75 -34.94
C VAL A 112 -4.14 6.76 -35.26
N LEU A 113 -3.39 5.74 -34.85
CA LEU A 113 -1.96 5.64 -35.16
C LEU A 113 -1.71 5.59 -36.67
N TRP A 114 -2.55 4.89 -37.42
CA TRP A 114 -2.49 4.86 -38.89
C TRP A 114 -2.77 6.23 -39.53
N ARG A 115 -3.79 6.94 -39.04
CA ARG A 115 -4.09 8.32 -39.46
C ARG A 115 -2.92 9.28 -39.16
N GLN A 116 -2.23 9.07 -38.04
CA GLN A 116 -1.09 9.88 -37.59
C GLN A 116 0.28 9.28 -37.94
N ARG A 117 0.35 8.36 -38.91
CA ARG A 117 1.57 7.60 -39.25
C ARG A 117 2.78 8.47 -39.58
N ILE A 118 2.57 9.64 -40.19
CA ILE A 118 3.66 10.58 -40.54
C ILE A 118 4.29 11.13 -39.25
N GLU A 119 3.48 11.62 -38.31
CA GLU A 119 3.96 12.11 -37.02
C GLU A 119 4.58 10.99 -36.19
N LEU A 120 3.97 9.80 -36.21
CA LEU A 120 4.49 8.62 -35.52
C LEU A 120 5.88 8.23 -36.04
N CYS A 121 6.05 8.14 -37.37
CA CYS A 121 7.35 7.88 -37.99
C CYS A 121 8.37 8.97 -37.67
N ALA A 122 7.97 10.23 -37.62
CA ALA A 122 8.85 11.33 -37.24
C ALA A 122 9.31 11.25 -35.77
N VAL A 123 8.47 10.76 -34.86
CA VAL A 123 8.84 10.52 -33.46
C VAL A 123 9.76 9.29 -33.34
N LEU A 124 9.41 8.18 -34.00
CA LEU A 124 10.16 6.92 -33.94
C LEU A 124 11.51 7.01 -34.66
N GLY A 125 11.61 7.79 -35.74
CA GLY A 125 12.83 8.03 -36.50
C GLY A 125 13.90 8.85 -35.75
N ARG A 126 13.59 9.40 -34.58
CA ARG A 126 14.59 10.05 -33.73
C ARG A 126 15.59 9.03 -33.20
N ALA A 127 16.87 9.38 -33.25
CA ALA A 127 17.98 8.48 -32.90
C ALA A 127 17.79 7.76 -31.54
N GLY A 128 17.77 6.43 -31.61
CA GLY A 128 17.64 5.53 -30.46
C GLY A 128 16.26 5.50 -29.78
N THR A 129 15.22 6.13 -30.34
CA THR A 129 13.86 6.07 -29.79
C THR A 129 13.29 4.66 -29.86
N LEU A 130 13.42 3.98 -31.00
CA LEU A 130 12.91 2.62 -31.19
C LEU A 130 13.54 1.63 -30.20
N VAL A 131 14.86 1.65 -30.06
CA VAL A 131 15.59 0.77 -29.13
C VAL A 131 15.14 0.99 -27.68
N ARG A 132 14.97 2.26 -27.27
CA ARG A 132 14.47 2.60 -25.93
C ARG A 132 13.03 2.13 -25.73
N LEU A 133 12.18 2.27 -26.75
CA LEU A 133 10.79 1.81 -26.70
C LEU A 133 10.73 0.28 -26.58
N LEU A 134 11.54 -0.45 -27.34
CA LEU A 134 11.64 -1.91 -27.23
C LEU A 134 12.13 -2.33 -25.84
N GLY A 135 13.19 -1.70 -25.32
CA GLY A 135 13.69 -1.96 -23.97
C GLY A 135 12.64 -1.69 -22.88
N LEU A 136 11.87 -0.62 -23.02
CA LEU A 136 10.75 -0.30 -22.15
C LEU A 136 9.66 -1.37 -22.21
N LEU A 137 9.24 -1.79 -23.40
CA LEU A 137 8.20 -2.82 -23.57
C LEU A 137 8.66 -4.18 -23.03
N CYS A 138 9.93 -4.56 -23.26
CA CYS A 138 10.51 -5.77 -22.67
C CYS A 138 10.50 -5.71 -21.14
N GLY A 139 10.93 -4.58 -20.55
CA GLY A 139 10.89 -4.39 -19.10
C GLY A 139 9.48 -4.49 -18.51
N LEU A 140 8.49 -3.88 -19.17
CA LEU A 140 7.08 -3.98 -18.77
C LEU A 140 6.55 -5.41 -18.85
N ALA A 141 6.90 -6.15 -19.90
CA ALA A 141 6.50 -7.54 -20.07
C ALA A 141 7.06 -8.43 -18.95
N LEU A 142 8.37 -8.32 -18.67
CA LEU A 142 9.03 -9.10 -17.61
C LEU A 142 8.43 -8.87 -16.22
N LEU A 143 7.90 -7.67 -15.96
CA LEU A 143 7.29 -7.29 -14.68
C LEU A 143 5.76 -7.45 -14.66
N SER A 144 5.17 -8.02 -15.72
CA SER A 144 3.71 -8.06 -15.87
C SER A 144 3.04 -9.16 -15.07
N VAL A 145 3.78 -10.18 -14.62
CA VAL A 145 3.26 -11.40 -13.99
C VAL A 145 4.15 -11.82 -12.81
N SER A 146 3.51 -12.32 -11.75
CA SER A 146 4.17 -12.93 -10.60
C SER A 146 4.85 -14.26 -10.97
N PRO A 147 6.11 -14.50 -10.57
CA PRO A 147 6.75 -15.80 -10.77
C PRO A 147 6.35 -16.85 -9.72
N THR A 148 5.82 -16.44 -8.55
CA THR A 148 5.70 -17.30 -7.35
C THR A 148 4.89 -18.57 -7.61
N SER A 149 3.66 -18.44 -8.15
CA SER A 149 2.82 -19.62 -8.38
C SER A 149 3.41 -20.58 -9.41
N TYR A 150 4.09 -20.06 -10.43
CA TYR A 150 4.73 -20.89 -11.46
C TYR A 150 5.98 -21.59 -10.94
N ALA A 151 6.76 -20.91 -10.10
CA ALA A 151 7.92 -21.47 -9.44
C ALA A 151 7.51 -22.58 -8.47
N ALA A 152 6.45 -22.37 -7.69
CA ALA A 152 5.90 -23.37 -6.77
C ALA A 152 5.39 -24.62 -7.49
N ASN A 153 4.74 -24.44 -8.66
CA ASN A 153 4.15 -25.55 -9.42
C ASN A 153 5.09 -26.16 -10.48
N GLY A 154 6.32 -25.64 -10.66
CA GLY A 154 7.23 -26.12 -11.70
C GLY A 154 6.78 -25.85 -13.14
N GLN A 155 6.13 -24.70 -13.40
CA GLN A 155 5.50 -24.36 -14.69
C GLN A 155 6.17 -23.18 -15.43
N PRO A 156 7.46 -23.26 -15.80
CA PRO A 156 8.18 -22.14 -16.43
C PRO A 156 7.65 -21.77 -17.83
N ALA A 157 7.15 -22.74 -18.60
CA ALA A 157 6.59 -22.47 -19.93
C ALA A 157 5.31 -21.62 -19.85
N GLU A 158 4.45 -21.89 -18.87
CA GLU A 158 3.24 -21.10 -18.63
C GLU A 158 3.58 -19.69 -18.16
N TYR A 159 4.60 -19.55 -17.32
CA TYR A 159 5.11 -18.24 -16.89
C TYR A 159 5.54 -17.38 -18.09
N VAL A 160 6.32 -17.94 -19.01
CA VAL A 160 6.75 -17.25 -20.25
C VAL A 160 5.54 -16.87 -21.10
N ALA A 161 4.57 -17.78 -21.30
CA ALA A 161 3.36 -17.48 -22.06
C ALA A 161 2.55 -16.33 -21.42
N HIS A 162 2.49 -16.28 -20.10
CA HIS A 162 1.77 -15.23 -19.37
C HIS A 162 2.52 -13.88 -19.39
N ILE A 163 3.86 -13.88 -19.33
CA ILE A 163 4.68 -12.70 -19.57
C ILE A 163 4.40 -12.12 -20.96
N LEU A 164 4.34 -12.95 -22.00
CA LEU A 164 4.07 -12.50 -23.36
C LEU A 164 2.66 -11.88 -23.47
N ARG A 165 1.64 -12.54 -22.91
CA ARG A 165 0.26 -12.01 -22.87
C ARG A 165 0.20 -10.68 -22.11
N GLY A 166 0.82 -10.59 -20.95
CA GLY A 166 0.90 -9.36 -20.15
C GLY A 166 1.68 -8.25 -20.85
N GLY A 167 2.72 -8.60 -21.61
CA GLY A 167 3.47 -7.71 -22.48
C GLY A 167 2.61 -7.11 -23.59
N VAL A 168 1.84 -7.94 -24.31
CA VAL A 168 0.91 -7.48 -25.36
C VAL A 168 -0.12 -6.50 -24.79
N MET A 169 -0.72 -6.82 -23.65
CA MET A 169 -1.69 -5.91 -23.00
C MET A 169 -1.04 -4.59 -22.58
N SER A 170 0.19 -4.62 -22.06
CA SER A 170 0.93 -3.41 -21.67
C SER A 170 1.30 -2.58 -22.90
N ALA A 171 1.69 -3.21 -24.01
CA ALA A 171 1.98 -2.56 -25.28
C ALA A 171 0.74 -1.86 -25.88
N LEU A 172 -0.44 -2.48 -25.83
CA LEU A 172 -1.70 -1.86 -26.23
C LEU A 172 -1.96 -0.56 -25.44
N GLN A 173 -1.78 -0.62 -24.11
CA GLN A 173 -1.99 0.56 -23.27
C GLN A 173 -0.98 1.66 -23.60
N VAL A 174 0.31 1.33 -23.77
CA VAL A 174 1.36 2.28 -24.19
C VAL A 174 1.04 2.88 -25.56
N ALA A 175 0.58 2.08 -26.52
CA ALA A 175 0.17 2.54 -27.85
C ALA A 175 -1.01 3.53 -27.79
N THR A 176 -1.97 3.27 -26.89
CA THR A 176 -3.12 4.17 -26.65
C THR A 176 -2.66 5.51 -26.08
N LEU A 177 -1.71 5.50 -25.13
CA LEU A 177 -1.09 6.73 -24.61
C LEU A 177 -0.33 7.49 -25.72
N GLY A 178 0.38 6.77 -26.59
CA GLY A 178 1.02 7.33 -27.78
C GLY A 178 0.02 8.02 -28.69
N ALA A 179 -1.10 7.37 -29.00
CA ALA A 179 -2.18 7.94 -29.81
C ALA A 179 -2.77 9.22 -29.18
N LEU A 180 -2.98 9.23 -27.85
CA LEU A 180 -3.44 10.42 -27.11
C LEU A 180 -2.49 11.61 -27.23
N LEU A 181 -1.18 11.37 -27.32
CA LEU A 181 -0.18 12.43 -27.50
C LEU A 181 -0.19 13.04 -28.92
N LEU A 182 -0.62 12.27 -29.93
CA LEU A 182 -0.64 12.69 -31.33
C LEU A 182 -1.92 13.47 -31.71
N VAL A 183 -3.05 13.18 -31.09
CA VAL A 183 -4.33 13.86 -31.44
C VAL A 183 -4.53 15.21 -30.72
N PRO A 184 -5.36 16.14 -31.24
CA PRO A 184 -5.75 17.35 -30.53
C PRO A 184 -6.39 17.02 -29.18
N GLY A 185 -5.90 17.65 -28.11
CA GLY A 185 -6.32 17.38 -26.75
C GLY A 185 -6.19 18.62 -25.85
N PRO A 186 -6.74 18.54 -24.63
CA PRO A 186 -6.68 19.64 -23.67
C PRO A 186 -5.23 19.95 -23.31
N LYS A 187 -4.89 21.24 -23.35
CA LYS A 187 -3.57 21.74 -22.93
C LYS A 187 -3.64 22.11 -21.45
N LEU A 188 -3.23 21.19 -20.56
CA LEU A 188 -3.10 21.51 -19.14
C LEU A 188 -1.83 22.36 -18.95
N LEU A 189 -2.02 23.67 -19.04
CA LEU A 189 -0.96 24.65 -19.30
C LEU A 189 -0.01 24.93 -18.12
N ARG A 190 -0.30 24.47 -16.90
CA ARG A 190 0.60 24.42 -15.72
C ARG A 190 -0.21 23.91 -14.52
N LEU A 191 0.42 23.13 -13.64
CA LEU A 191 -0.15 22.88 -12.31
C LEU A 191 -0.13 24.20 -11.50
N PRO A 192 -1.24 24.63 -10.88
CA PRO A 192 -1.31 25.91 -10.15
C PRO A 192 -0.34 25.94 -8.97
N ARG A 193 0.70 26.77 -9.09
CA ARG A 193 2.00 26.67 -8.40
C ARG A 193 1.96 26.59 -6.87
N GLY A 194 1.02 27.25 -6.20
CA GLY A 194 0.94 27.30 -4.73
C GLY A 194 -0.02 26.28 -4.12
N ALA A 195 -1.06 25.88 -4.84
CA ALA A 195 -2.10 24.98 -4.31
C ALA A 195 -1.78 23.49 -4.54
N VAL A 196 -0.78 23.15 -5.36
CA VAL A 196 -0.44 21.76 -5.69
C VAL A 196 -0.22 20.88 -4.46
N PRO A 197 0.69 21.21 -3.51
CA PRO A 197 0.96 20.29 -2.39
C PRO A 197 -0.27 20.08 -1.53
N LEU A 198 -1.03 21.15 -1.23
CA LEU A 198 -2.26 21.05 -0.45
C LEU A 198 -3.34 20.24 -1.17
N ALA A 199 -3.51 20.42 -2.48
CA ALA A 199 -4.48 19.65 -3.25
C ALA A 199 -4.09 18.17 -3.34
N ALA A 200 -2.82 17.86 -3.60
CA ALA A 200 -2.33 16.48 -3.63
C ALA A 200 -2.48 15.82 -2.24
N SER A 201 -2.13 16.54 -1.18
CA SER A 201 -2.31 16.09 0.20
C SER A 201 -3.77 15.85 0.56
N ALA A 202 -4.68 16.74 0.16
CA ALA A 202 -6.11 16.58 0.38
C ALA A 202 -6.66 15.36 -0.37
N VAL A 203 -6.21 15.14 -1.61
CA VAL A 203 -6.55 13.92 -2.38
C VAL A 203 -6.06 12.67 -1.65
N ALA A 204 -4.81 12.67 -1.16
CA ALA A 204 -4.27 11.54 -0.39
C ALA A 204 -5.07 11.26 0.88
N LEU A 205 -5.38 12.31 1.67
CA LEU A 205 -6.17 12.20 2.89
C LEU A 205 -7.57 11.63 2.60
N ILE A 206 -8.28 12.26 1.67
CA ILE A 206 -9.66 11.88 1.33
C ILE A 206 -9.68 10.47 0.77
N ALA A 207 -8.82 10.15 -0.21
CA ALA A 207 -8.82 8.82 -0.83
C ALA A 207 -8.43 7.71 0.16
N SER A 208 -7.42 7.92 1.02
CA SER A 208 -7.07 6.96 2.06
C SER A 208 -8.18 6.81 3.11
N ALA A 209 -8.82 7.90 3.53
CA ALA A 209 -9.91 7.86 4.50
C ALA A 209 -11.18 7.17 3.93
N LEU A 210 -11.54 7.42 2.68
CA LEU A 210 -12.61 6.71 2.00
C LEU A 210 -12.30 5.21 1.88
N LEU A 211 -11.06 4.88 1.52
CA LEU A 211 -10.64 3.49 1.42
C LEU A 211 -10.67 2.82 2.80
N ALA A 212 -10.21 3.51 3.85
CA ALA A 212 -10.31 3.05 5.24
C ALA A 212 -11.76 2.74 5.62
N ARG A 213 -12.67 3.67 5.30
CA ARG A 213 -14.09 3.58 5.64
C ARG A 213 -14.84 2.51 4.87
N TYR A 214 -14.68 2.45 3.55
CA TYR A 214 -15.54 1.66 2.67
C TYR A 214 -14.91 0.33 2.26
N ALA A 215 -13.59 0.25 2.17
CA ALA A 215 -12.91 -0.97 1.79
C ALA A 215 -12.27 -1.68 2.98
N PHE A 216 -11.71 -0.94 3.95
CA PHE A 216 -11.18 -1.51 5.20
C PHE A 216 -12.19 -1.49 6.35
N GLN A 217 -13.38 -0.92 6.12
CA GLN A 217 -14.50 -0.91 7.05
C GLN A 217 -14.16 -0.36 8.45
N ASN A 218 -13.11 0.45 8.55
CA ASN A 218 -12.51 0.96 9.80
C ASN A 218 -12.12 -0.14 10.80
N ILE A 219 -11.86 -1.37 10.36
CA ILE A 219 -11.45 -2.48 11.22
C ILE A 219 -10.06 -3.01 10.82
N PRO A 220 -9.30 -3.59 11.77
CA PRO A 220 -8.13 -4.40 11.46
C PRO A 220 -8.43 -5.51 10.46
N HIS A 221 -7.53 -5.71 9.49
CA HIS A 221 -7.72 -6.70 8.42
C HIS A 221 -6.69 -7.84 8.43
N VAL A 222 -5.54 -7.63 9.07
CA VAL A 222 -4.49 -8.64 9.26
C VAL A 222 -4.13 -8.71 10.72
N GLY A 223 -3.57 -9.84 11.17
CA GLY A 223 -3.35 -10.03 12.60
C GLY A 223 -2.44 -8.97 13.24
N ASP A 224 -1.46 -8.46 12.48
CA ASP A 224 -0.66 -7.29 12.85
C ASP A 224 -1.51 -6.08 13.26
N ASP A 225 -2.55 -5.74 12.48
CA ASP A 225 -3.42 -4.58 12.70
C ASP A 225 -4.14 -4.67 14.06
N LEU A 226 -4.65 -5.87 14.42
CA LEU A 226 -5.31 -6.06 15.72
C LEU A 226 -4.28 -5.92 16.84
N CYS A 227 -3.11 -6.52 16.70
CA CYS A 227 -2.04 -6.43 17.70
C CYS A 227 -1.65 -4.97 17.95
N TYR A 228 -1.45 -4.17 16.89
CA TYR A 228 -1.15 -2.75 17.02
C TYR A 228 -2.26 -1.99 17.72
N LEU A 229 -3.53 -2.25 17.39
CA LEU A 229 -4.66 -1.57 18.01
C LEU A 229 -4.87 -1.99 19.47
N PHE A 230 -4.69 -3.27 19.79
CA PHE A 230 -4.69 -3.78 21.17
C PHE A 230 -3.63 -3.05 21.99
N GLN A 231 -2.38 -3.02 21.51
CA GLN A 231 -1.30 -2.31 22.20
C GLN A 231 -1.55 -0.81 22.30
N ALA A 232 -2.14 -0.19 21.28
CA ALA A 232 -2.50 1.22 21.30
C ALA A 232 -3.57 1.53 22.36
N LYS A 233 -4.58 0.66 22.55
CA LYS A 233 -5.56 0.78 23.64
C LYS A 233 -4.89 0.65 25.01
N THR A 234 -3.99 -0.32 25.18
CA THR A 234 -3.21 -0.50 26.42
C THR A 234 -2.37 0.74 26.74
N LEU A 235 -1.63 1.27 25.76
CA LEU A 235 -0.82 2.48 25.92
C LEU A 235 -1.67 3.73 26.17
N ALA A 236 -2.82 3.86 25.51
CA ALA A 236 -3.76 4.96 25.73
C ALA A 236 -4.30 5.00 27.18
N SER A 237 -4.37 3.85 27.85
CA SER A 237 -4.72 3.76 29.27
C SER A 237 -3.57 4.12 30.23
N GLY A 238 -2.38 4.43 29.72
CA GLY A 238 -1.19 4.70 30.53
C GLY A 238 -0.40 3.46 30.97
N HIS A 239 -0.71 2.28 30.41
CA HIS A 239 -0.06 1.01 30.78
C HIS A 239 0.80 0.46 29.63
N LEU A 240 1.84 -0.30 29.97
CA LEU A 240 2.67 -1.02 28.98
C LEU A 240 2.08 -2.39 28.64
N THR A 241 1.53 -3.08 29.63
CA THR A 241 0.88 -4.38 29.54
C THR A 241 -0.41 -4.36 30.33
N VAL A 242 -1.30 -5.33 30.09
CA VAL A 242 -2.48 -5.56 30.95
C VAL A 242 -2.32 -6.88 31.71
N PRO A 243 -3.09 -7.13 32.78
CA PRO A 243 -3.08 -8.42 33.47
C PRO A 243 -3.44 -9.58 32.52
N ALA A 244 -2.86 -10.75 32.76
CA ALA A 244 -3.23 -11.96 32.05
C ALA A 244 -4.71 -12.28 32.30
N PRO A 245 -5.49 -12.62 31.25
CA PRO A 245 -6.86 -13.06 31.45
C PRO A 245 -6.90 -14.40 32.23
N PRO A 246 -8.03 -14.69 32.92
CA PRO A 246 -8.24 -15.97 33.58
C PRO A 246 -8.00 -17.14 32.64
N GLU A 247 -7.48 -18.26 33.18
CA GLU A 247 -7.02 -19.39 32.37
C GLU A 247 -8.08 -19.93 31.42
N ALA A 248 -9.33 -20.08 31.87
CA ALA A 248 -10.43 -20.57 31.03
C ALA A 248 -10.80 -19.62 29.87
N LEU A 249 -10.38 -18.35 29.90
CA LEU A 249 -10.59 -17.41 28.79
C LEU A 249 -9.45 -17.38 27.78
N ARG A 250 -8.26 -17.89 28.13
CA ARG A 250 -7.03 -17.64 27.37
C ARG A 250 -7.09 -18.18 25.95
N GLU A 251 -7.61 -19.38 25.76
CA GLU A 251 -7.73 -19.98 24.44
C GLU A 251 -8.75 -19.23 23.57
N GLY A 252 -9.88 -18.80 24.15
CA GLY A 252 -10.90 -17.98 23.47
C GLY A 252 -10.43 -16.58 23.10
N LEU A 253 -9.44 -16.04 23.83
CA LEU A 253 -8.79 -14.75 23.59
C LEU A 253 -7.47 -14.86 22.80
N SER A 254 -7.04 -16.08 22.48
CA SER A 254 -5.77 -16.31 21.79
C SER A 254 -5.81 -15.74 20.38
N TYR A 255 -4.78 -14.96 20.04
CA TYR A 255 -4.68 -14.33 18.74
C TYR A 255 -3.21 -14.10 18.33
N TYR A 256 -2.95 -14.16 17.02
CA TYR A 256 -1.62 -14.02 16.45
C TYR A 256 -0.92 -12.74 16.97
N LEU A 257 0.32 -12.89 17.47
CA LEU A 257 1.19 -11.86 18.05
C LEU A 257 0.78 -11.28 19.41
N LEU A 258 -0.32 -11.75 20.02
CA LEU A 258 -0.59 -11.50 21.43
C LEU A 258 0.04 -12.60 22.27
N ASP A 259 0.63 -12.21 23.41
CA ASP A 259 1.40 -13.10 24.25
C ASP A 259 1.06 -12.88 25.73
N ILE A 260 1.09 -13.95 26.52
CA ILE A 260 0.84 -13.94 27.95
C ILE A 260 2.10 -14.47 28.65
N GLN A 261 2.82 -13.59 29.36
CA GLN A 261 4.03 -13.95 30.11
C GLN A 261 4.10 -13.27 31.47
N ASP A 262 4.49 -14.03 32.49
CA ASP A 262 4.62 -13.54 33.88
C ASP A 262 3.36 -12.84 34.39
N GLY A 263 2.18 -13.35 34.04
CA GLY A 263 0.90 -12.74 34.40
C GLY A 263 0.56 -11.44 33.64
N ARG A 264 1.30 -11.11 32.57
CA ARG A 264 1.08 -9.94 31.71
C ARG A 264 0.62 -10.36 30.32
N TRP A 265 -0.40 -9.70 29.78
CA TRP A 265 -0.89 -9.86 28.42
C TRP A 265 -0.55 -8.61 27.59
N PHE A 266 0.06 -8.80 26.44
CA PHE A 266 0.55 -7.70 25.60
C PHE A 266 0.72 -8.11 24.13
N CYS A 267 0.84 -7.11 23.26
CA CYS A 267 1.24 -7.32 21.87
C CYS A 267 2.77 -7.37 21.75
N THR A 268 3.27 -8.35 21.00
CA THR A 268 4.72 -8.61 20.89
C THR A 268 5.47 -7.65 19.95
N THR A 269 4.74 -6.80 19.22
CA THR A 269 5.32 -5.91 18.21
C THR A 269 6.04 -4.68 18.79
N ALA A 270 6.81 -3.99 17.94
CA ALA A 270 7.57 -2.80 18.33
C ALA A 270 6.64 -1.62 18.72
N PRO A 271 7.05 -0.78 19.69
CA PRO A 271 6.16 0.20 20.31
C PRO A 271 5.95 1.48 19.49
N GLY A 272 6.80 1.78 18.51
CA GLY A 272 6.82 3.08 17.84
C GLY A 272 5.52 3.44 17.12
N TYR A 273 4.91 2.47 16.43
CA TYR A 273 3.60 2.68 15.80
C TYR A 273 2.44 2.66 16.80
N PRO A 274 2.31 1.66 17.70
CA PRO A 274 1.30 1.67 18.75
C PRO A 274 1.25 2.96 19.58
N LEU A 275 2.39 3.58 19.90
CA LEU A 275 2.45 4.87 20.61
C LEU A 275 1.78 6.00 19.82
N LEU A 276 2.01 6.07 18.51
CA LEU A 276 1.38 7.07 17.65
C LEU A 276 -0.12 6.76 17.44
N LEU A 277 -0.45 5.48 17.29
CA LEU A 277 -1.83 5.01 17.13
C LEU A 277 -2.65 5.26 18.40
N ALA A 278 -2.05 5.19 19.59
CA ALA A 278 -2.69 5.48 20.87
C ALA A 278 -3.27 6.90 20.92
N LEU A 279 -2.64 7.89 20.27
CA LEU A 279 -3.21 9.24 20.13
C LEU A 279 -4.52 9.23 19.35
N GLY A 280 -4.59 8.42 18.28
CA GLY A 280 -5.82 8.21 17.52
C GLY A 280 -6.88 7.45 18.32
N THR A 281 -6.47 6.47 19.12
CA THR A 281 -7.36 5.72 20.02
C THR A 281 -7.98 6.64 21.09
N LEU A 282 -7.20 7.51 21.72
CA LEU A 282 -7.69 8.51 22.68
C LEU A 282 -8.71 9.48 22.05
N ALA A 283 -8.54 9.79 20.76
CA ALA A 283 -9.46 10.63 20.01
C ALA A 283 -10.67 9.86 19.44
N GLY A 284 -10.78 8.54 19.66
CA GLY A 284 -11.83 7.69 19.05
C GLY A 284 -11.71 7.54 17.54
N ALA A 285 -10.57 7.87 16.94
CA ALA A 285 -10.35 7.98 15.50
C ALA A 285 -9.06 7.30 15.02
N ALA A 286 -8.69 6.15 15.62
CA ALA A 286 -7.50 5.36 15.25
C ALA A 286 -7.40 5.09 13.73
N TRP A 287 -8.53 4.85 13.06
CA TRP A 287 -8.61 4.64 11.60
C TRP A 287 -8.13 5.83 10.76
N LEU A 288 -8.07 7.05 11.33
CA LEU A 288 -7.67 8.27 10.64
C LEU A 288 -6.19 8.62 10.80
N VAL A 289 -5.45 7.94 11.68
CA VAL A 289 -4.01 8.17 11.92
C VAL A 289 -3.20 7.99 10.64
N ASN A 290 -3.33 6.83 9.97
CA ASN A 290 -2.59 6.54 8.76
C ASN A 290 -2.99 7.42 7.55
N PRO A 291 -4.28 7.74 7.30
CA PRO A 291 -4.64 8.71 6.28
C PRO A 291 -4.00 10.09 6.47
N ILE A 292 -3.93 10.58 7.72
CA ILE A 292 -3.27 11.85 8.06
C ILE A 292 -1.76 11.76 7.77
N LEU A 293 -1.10 10.67 8.19
CA LEU A 293 0.33 10.48 7.96
C LEU A 293 0.67 10.38 6.47
N THR A 294 -0.15 9.71 5.67
CA THR A 294 0.01 9.63 4.22
C THR A 294 -0.14 11.01 3.56
N ALA A 295 -1.09 11.82 4.02
CA ALA A 295 -1.26 13.19 3.54
C ALA A 295 -0.05 14.07 3.89
N LEU A 296 0.45 13.99 5.13
CA LEU A 296 1.66 14.69 5.57
C LEU A 296 2.89 14.24 4.78
N ALA A 297 3.04 12.94 4.53
CA ALA A 297 4.12 12.41 3.70
C ALA A 297 4.14 13.05 2.30
N VAL A 298 2.98 13.24 1.67
CA VAL A 298 2.88 13.93 0.36
C VAL A 298 3.35 15.39 0.46
N LEU A 299 2.93 16.13 1.49
CA LEU A 299 3.34 17.52 1.70
C LEU A 299 4.85 17.65 1.93
N ILE A 300 5.39 16.81 2.80
CA ILE A 300 6.82 16.81 3.14
C ILE A 300 7.64 16.41 1.92
N ALA A 301 7.23 15.38 1.18
CA ALA A 301 7.92 14.93 -0.03
C ALA A 301 7.97 16.03 -1.10
N TYR A 302 6.88 16.79 -1.30
CA TYR A 302 6.88 17.94 -2.20
C TYR A 302 7.97 18.94 -1.82
N ASP A 303 7.98 19.40 -0.57
CA ASP A 303 8.91 20.45 -0.15
C ASP A 303 10.36 19.94 -0.11
N LEU A 304 10.56 18.69 0.31
CA LEU A 304 11.85 17.99 0.28
C LEU A 304 12.42 17.94 -1.15
N VAL A 305 11.68 17.40 -2.11
CA VAL A 305 12.13 17.28 -3.51
C VAL A 305 12.33 18.65 -4.13
N ARG A 306 11.47 19.63 -3.82
CA ARG A 306 11.60 21.00 -4.32
C ARG A 306 12.90 21.64 -3.87
N ARG A 307 13.29 21.47 -2.60
CA ARG A 307 14.55 21.99 -2.05
C ARG A 307 15.75 21.22 -2.56
N ALA A 308 15.67 19.89 -2.63
CA ALA A 308 16.78 19.04 -3.00
C ALA A 308 17.15 19.15 -4.49
N SER A 309 16.16 19.31 -5.36
CA SER A 309 16.38 19.37 -6.82
C SER A 309 16.37 20.78 -7.40
N GLY A 310 15.83 21.77 -6.66
CA GLY A 310 15.48 23.10 -7.20
C GLY A 310 14.32 23.08 -8.20
N GLN A 311 13.79 21.91 -8.56
CA GLN A 311 12.81 21.73 -9.63
C GLN A 311 11.39 21.58 -9.08
N ARG A 312 10.63 22.67 -9.10
CA ARG A 312 9.21 22.66 -8.67
C ARG A 312 8.34 21.69 -9.48
N ALA A 313 8.61 21.53 -10.78
CA ALA A 313 7.85 20.61 -11.63
C ALA A 313 8.06 19.15 -11.20
N LEU A 314 9.30 18.77 -10.88
CA LEU A 314 9.64 17.45 -10.36
C LEU A 314 8.93 17.19 -9.03
N ALA A 315 9.02 18.14 -8.10
CA ALA A 315 8.33 18.07 -6.81
C ALA A 315 6.80 17.93 -6.94
N ALA A 316 6.19 18.71 -7.82
CA ALA A 316 4.75 18.64 -8.08
C ALA A 316 4.32 17.27 -8.63
N LEU A 317 5.13 16.68 -9.52
CA LEU A 317 4.88 15.34 -10.04
C LEU A 317 5.03 14.28 -8.96
N VAL A 318 6.09 14.33 -8.15
CA VAL A 318 6.26 13.40 -7.03
C VAL A 318 5.04 13.44 -6.11
N ALA A 319 4.58 14.64 -5.75
CA ALA A 319 3.42 14.82 -4.88
C ALA A 319 2.14 14.21 -5.48
N TRP A 320 1.85 14.46 -6.77
CA TRP A 320 0.68 13.88 -7.43
C TRP A 320 0.77 12.38 -7.64
N LEU A 321 1.96 11.86 -7.98
CA LEU A 321 2.17 10.43 -8.13
C LEU A 321 2.00 9.71 -6.79
N MET A 322 2.49 10.29 -5.69
CA MET A 322 2.25 9.76 -4.35
C MET A 322 0.77 9.85 -3.95
N ALA A 323 0.12 10.99 -4.18
CA ALA A 323 -1.29 11.20 -3.81
C ALA A 323 -2.27 10.31 -4.59
N CYS A 324 -1.91 9.89 -5.80
CA CYS A 324 -2.71 9.01 -6.64
C CYS A 324 -2.18 7.57 -6.67
N SER A 325 -1.22 7.22 -5.81
CA SER A 325 -0.63 5.88 -5.73
C SER A 325 -1.57 4.93 -4.99
N PRO A 326 -2.12 3.88 -5.64
CA PRO A 326 -2.94 2.89 -4.93
C PRO A 326 -2.18 2.22 -3.78
N TRP A 327 -0.88 1.98 -3.96
CA TRP A 327 -0.01 1.42 -2.94
C TRP A 327 0.04 2.31 -1.68
N LEU A 328 0.37 3.60 -1.81
CA LEU A 328 0.39 4.50 -0.65
C LEU A 328 -1.01 4.74 -0.07
N LEU A 329 -2.03 4.84 -0.92
CA LEU A 329 -3.40 5.06 -0.48
C LEU A 329 -3.91 3.89 0.36
N ALA A 330 -3.66 2.65 -0.07
CA ALA A 330 -3.99 1.44 0.67
C ALA A 330 -3.17 1.28 1.94
N THR A 331 -1.87 1.61 1.92
CA THR A 331 -1.04 1.69 3.14
C THR A 331 -1.56 2.74 4.11
N GLY A 332 -2.06 3.86 3.60
CA GLY A 332 -2.73 4.89 4.38
C GLY A 332 -4.09 4.45 4.92
N ALA A 333 -4.74 3.47 4.31
CA ALA A 333 -6.07 3.00 4.72
C ALA A 333 -6.04 1.86 5.74
N SER A 334 -4.93 1.12 5.82
CA SER A 334 -4.74 0.06 6.81
C SER A 334 -4.27 0.60 8.16
N LEU A 335 -4.22 -0.24 9.18
CA LEU A 335 -3.58 0.04 10.48
C LEU A 335 -2.15 -0.51 10.54
N MET A 336 -1.44 -0.49 9.41
CA MET A 336 -0.07 -0.99 9.35
C MET A 336 0.97 0.12 9.61
N THR A 337 2.18 -0.30 9.99
CA THR A 337 3.28 0.58 10.43
C THR A 337 3.92 1.46 9.34
N GLN A 338 3.72 1.17 8.05
CA GLN A 338 4.51 1.78 6.98
C GLN A 338 4.23 3.27 6.78
N SER A 339 3.00 3.74 7.01
CA SER A 339 2.65 5.18 6.90
C SER A 339 3.47 6.03 7.87
N THR A 340 3.66 5.52 9.10
CA THR A 340 4.49 6.16 10.13
C THR A 340 5.97 6.17 9.73
N ALA A 341 6.50 5.01 9.33
CA ALA A 341 7.90 4.89 8.90
C ALA A 341 8.23 5.82 7.72
N LEU A 342 7.36 5.88 6.71
CA LEU A 342 7.54 6.76 5.56
C LEU A 342 7.48 8.24 5.95
N CYS A 343 6.47 8.64 6.72
CA CYS A 343 6.30 10.03 7.14
C CYS A 343 7.51 10.52 7.96
N MET A 344 7.99 9.71 8.91
CA MET A 344 9.14 10.05 9.75
C MET A 344 10.46 10.05 8.97
N ALA A 345 10.65 9.13 8.03
CA ALA A 345 11.83 9.15 7.17
C ALA A 345 11.85 10.42 6.28
N LEU A 346 10.72 10.76 5.67
CA LEU A 346 10.59 11.99 4.88
C LEU A 346 10.82 13.24 5.73
N LEU A 347 10.27 13.27 6.95
CA LEU A 347 10.49 14.36 7.91
C LEU A 347 11.97 14.50 8.24
N GLY A 348 12.66 13.39 8.53
CA GLY A 348 14.08 13.42 8.85
C GLY A 348 14.94 13.94 7.70
N TRP A 349 14.72 13.45 6.47
CA TRP A 349 15.40 13.98 5.28
C TRP A 349 15.05 15.45 5.02
N TRP A 350 13.79 15.83 5.23
CA TRP A 350 13.37 17.22 5.09
C TRP A 350 14.06 18.14 6.10
N CYS A 351 14.21 17.72 7.36
CA CYS A 351 14.96 18.46 8.38
C CYS A 351 16.42 18.67 7.93
N LEU A 352 17.09 17.62 7.45
CA LEU A 352 18.49 17.71 6.99
C LEU A 352 18.63 18.63 5.78
N VAL A 353 17.76 18.51 4.77
CA VAL A 353 17.78 19.38 3.59
C VAL A 353 17.44 20.83 3.96
N ARG A 354 16.49 21.05 4.87
CA ARG A 354 16.14 22.37 5.39
C ARG A 354 17.28 23.00 6.19
N GLY A 355 18.02 22.18 6.94
CA GLY A 355 19.20 22.56 7.71
C GLY A 355 20.44 22.85 6.88
N GLY A 356 20.42 22.59 5.56
CA GLY A 356 21.48 22.96 4.64
C GLY A 356 22.29 21.81 4.04
N ALA A 357 21.90 20.54 4.24
CA ALA A 357 22.69 19.37 3.81
C ALA A 357 23.00 19.32 2.30
N LEU A 358 22.20 20.01 1.47
CA LEU A 358 22.38 20.06 0.00
C LEU A 358 22.71 21.48 -0.52
N ARG A 359 23.02 22.45 0.35
CA ARG A 359 23.30 23.83 -0.08
C ARG A 359 24.75 23.97 -0.53
N GLU A 360 24.95 24.14 -1.84
CA GLU A 360 26.25 24.49 -2.43
C GLU A 360 26.79 25.81 -1.86
N GLY A 361 28.12 25.89 -1.64
CA GLY A 361 28.80 27.09 -1.13
C GLY A 361 28.69 27.33 0.38
N SER A 362 27.83 26.58 1.08
CA SER A 362 27.78 26.60 2.55
C SER A 362 29.05 25.93 3.08
N ARG A 363 29.90 26.66 3.81
CA ARG A 363 31.13 26.13 4.44
C ARG A 363 30.82 25.11 5.56
N GLY A 364 30.20 23.97 5.25
CA GLY A 364 29.91 22.90 6.22
C GLY A 364 28.90 23.25 7.32
N GLN A 365 28.09 24.29 7.15
CA GLN A 365 27.16 24.75 8.19
C GLN A 365 25.80 24.02 8.10
N LEU A 366 25.80 22.69 8.21
CA LEU A 366 24.57 21.97 8.51
C LEU A 366 24.17 22.34 9.95
N SER A 367 22.98 22.92 10.09
CA SER A 367 22.49 23.38 11.38
C SER A 367 22.28 22.21 12.35
N LEU A 368 22.93 22.27 13.51
CA LEU A 368 22.86 21.23 14.55
C LEU A 368 21.41 20.91 14.98
N PRO A 369 20.52 21.88 15.30
CA PRO A 369 19.13 21.58 15.66
C PRO A 369 18.38 20.79 14.58
N TRP A 370 18.59 21.13 13.30
CA TRP A 370 17.97 20.43 12.17
C TRP A 370 18.53 19.02 12.00
N ALA A 371 19.82 18.81 12.30
CA ALA A 371 20.43 17.49 12.29
C ALA A 371 19.91 16.61 13.43
N VAL A 372 19.79 17.15 14.65
CA VAL A 372 19.16 16.47 15.79
C VAL A 372 17.71 16.11 15.48
N ALA A 373 16.91 17.05 14.96
CA ALA A 373 15.54 16.77 14.54
C ALA A 373 15.47 15.70 13.44
N GLY A 374 16.41 15.72 12.50
CA GLY A 374 16.58 14.68 11.48
C GLY A 374 16.84 13.30 12.09
N GLY A 375 17.74 13.26 13.09
CA GLY A 375 18.06 12.05 13.83
C GLY A 375 16.89 11.52 14.64
N LEU A 376 16.19 12.38 15.38
CA LEU A 376 15.01 12.00 16.17
C LEU A 376 13.95 11.31 15.30
N ALA A 377 13.71 11.83 14.10
CA ALA A 377 12.77 11.22 13.17
C ALA A 377 13.27 9.84 12.68
N MET A 378 14.55 9.70 12.35
CA MET A 378 15.13 8.42 11.91
C MET A 378 15.17 7.35 13.02
N GLY A 379 15.48 7.74 14.26
CA GLY A 379 15.38 6.86 15.42
C GLY A 379 13.93 6.41 15.67
N TRP A 380 12.93 7.26 15.38
CA TRP A 380 11.53 6.85 15.45
C TRP A 380 11.14 5.84 14.37
N VAL A 381 11.74 5.94 13.17
CA VAL A 381 11.58 4.89 12.14
C VAL A 381 12.09 3.56 12.70
N PHE A 382 13.26 3.53 13.35
CA PHE A 382 13.81 2.31 13.96
C PHE A 382 12.88 1.74 15.06
N THR A 383 12.37 2.59 15.94
CA THR A 383 11.42 2.19 17.00
C THR A 383 10.08 1.68 16.46
N THR A 384 9.74 2.02 15.21
CA THR A 384 8.54 1.53 14.52
C THR A 384 8.82 0.28 13.68
N ARG A 385 9.91 0.28 12.91
CA ARG A 385 10.33 -0.74 11.95
C ARG A 385 11.87 -0.74 11.90
N GLN A 386 12.49 -1.69 12.60
CA GLN A 386 13.92 -1.73 12.87
C GLN A 386 14.75 -1.81 11.58
N TYR A 387 14.35 -2.68 10.64
CA TYR A 387 15.03 -2.80 9.34
C TYR A 387 14.99 -1.48 8.54
N ASP A 388 13.80 -0.89 8.38
CA ASP A 388 13.62 0.37 7.65
C ASP A 388 14.42 1.50 8.31
N GLY A 389 14.42 1.57 9.64
CA GLY A 389 15.17 2.56 10.41
C GLY A 389 16.67 2.39 10.29
N LEU A 390 17.17 1.14 10.29
CA LEU A 390 18.59 0.86 10.08
C LEU A 390 19.02 1.26 8.67
N VAL A 391 18.27 0.85 7.64
CA VAL A 391 18.58 1.19 6.25
C VAL A 391 18.53 2.69 6.01
N ALA A 392 17.43 3.35 6.36
CA ALA A 392 17.28 4.79 6.18
C ALA A 392 18.32 5.56 7.02
N GLY A 393 18.54 5.12 8.26
CA GLY A 393 19.48 5.73 9.20
C GLY A 393 20.93 5.69 8.72
N VAL A 394 21.40 4.50 8.31
CA VAL A 394 22.77 4.26 7.85
C VAL A 394 23.03 4.91 6.51
N VAL A 395 22.14 4.77 5.52
CA VAL A 395 22.32 5.41 4.21
C VAL A 395 22.35 6.94 4.35
N THR A 396 21.52 7.50 5.24
CA THR A 396 21.53 8.93 5.56
C THR A 396 22.83 9.35 6.25
N GLY A 397 23.28 8.59 7.25
CA GLY A 397 24.55 8.84 7.94
C GLY A 397 25.76 8.82 6.98
N ALA A 398 25.84 7.80 6.11
CA ALA A 398 26.86 7.70 5.08
C ALA A 398 26.82 8.90 4.11
N ALA A 399 25.62 9.34 3.71
CA ALA A 399 25.47 10.54 2.89
C ALA A 399 26.01 11.79 3.60
N LEU A 400 25.71 11.98 4.89
CA LEU A 400 26.23 13.10 5.69
C LEU A 400 27.76 13.06 5.84
N LEU A 401 28.33 11.86 6.02
CA LEU A 401 29.79 11.66 6.10
C LEU A 401 30.51 11.97 4.78
N SER A 402 29.80 11.87 3.65
CA SER A 402 30.35 12.21 2.33
C SER A 402 30.36 13.71 2.01
N LEU A 403 29.68 14.55 2.81
CA LEU A 403 29.66 16.00 2.62
C LEU A 403 31.04 16.62 2.88
N ARG A 404 31.38 17.65 2.09
CA ARG A 404 32.66 18.36 2.20
C ARG A 404 32.45 19.88 2.31
N PRO A 405 33.03 20.56 3.33
CA PRO A 405 33.73 19.97 4.49
C PRO A 405 32.77 19.18 5.39
N LEU A 406 33.30 18.20 6.12
CA LEU A 406 32.51 17.30 6.97
C LEU A 406 31.85 18.09 8.13
N PRO A 407 30.51 18.10 8.25
CA PRO A 407 29.84 18.82 9.33
C PRO A 407 29.77 17.97 10.60
N TRP A 408 30.92 17.71 11.25
CA TRP A 408 31.02 16.75 12.37
C TRP A 408 30.01 17.00 13.50
N ARG A 409 29.77 18.26 13.87
CA ARG A 409 28.77 18.61 14.91
C ARG A 409 27.38 18.15 14.52
N ALA A 410 27.00 18.35 13.26
CA ALA A 410 25.70 17.94 12.76
C ALA A 410 25.61 16.41 12.62
N VAL A 411 26.69 15.74 12.22
CA VAL A 411 26.75 14.27 12.22
C VAL A 411 26.53 13.72 13.63
N LEU A 412 27.25 14.25 14.63
CA LEU A 412 27.05 13.88 16.03
C LEU A 412 25.63 14.21 16.51
N GLY A 413 25.09 15.37 16.13
CA GLY A 413 23.71 15.74 16.46
C GLY A 413 22.67 14.79 15.84
N TYR A 414 22.87 14.39 14.58
CA TYR A 414 22.05 13.39 13.92
C TYR A 414 22.14 12.04 14.64
N CYS A 415 23.34 11.55 14.95
CA CYS A 415 23.54 10.31 15.70
C CYS A 415 22.87 10.38 17.08
N ALA A 416 23.04 11.48 17.81
CA ALA A 416 22.41 11.71 19.11
C ALA A 416 20.88 11.68 18.98
N GLY A 417 20.31 12.34 17.97
CA GLY A 417 18.88 12.29 17.69
C GLY A 417 18.39 10.85 17.41
N CYS A 418 19.10 10.10 16.58
CA CYS A 418 18.78 8.69 16.30
C CYS A 418 18.78 7.85 17.58
N LEU A 419 19.76 8.06 18.45
CA LEU A 419 19.87 7.34 19.71
C LEU A 419 18.75 7.72 20.67
N ILE A 420 18.38 8.99 20.80
CA ILE A 420 17.33 9.44 21.75
C ILE A 420 16.01 8.70 21.51
N THR A 421 15.50 8.69 20.27
CA THR A 421 14.23 8.00 19.98
C THR A 421 14.41 6.51 19.72
N GLY A 422 15.58 6.08 19.22
CA GLY A 422 15.89 4.66 19.03
C GLY A 422 16.04 3.89 20.35
N MET A 423 16.50 4.55 21.42
CA MET A 423 16.63 3.94 22.75
C MET A 423 15.28 3.54 23.37
N VAL A 424 14.18 4.15 22.93
CA VAL A 424 12.82 3.73 23.32
C VAL A 424 12.58 2.26 23.01
N TYR A 425 13.08 1.76 21.88
CA TYR A 425 12.95 0.35 21.51
C TYR A 425 13.67 -0.58 22.50
N PHE A 426 14.90 -0.24 22.88
CA PHE A 426 15.69 -1.05 23.81
C PHE A 426 15.13 -0.99 25.24
N ALA A 427 14.65 0.19 25.66
CA ALA A 427 13.96 0.35 26.94
C ALA A 427 12.67 -0.48 27.00
N TYR A 428 11.89 -0.48 25.90
CA TYR A 428 10.69 -1.30 25.77
C TYR A 428 11.01 -2.80 25.84
N ASN A 429 12.04 -3.25 25.12
CA ASN A 429 12.48 -4.66 25.18
C ASN A 429 12.87 -5.04 26.61
N TRP A 430 13.66 -4.22 27.29
CA TRP A 430 14.05 -4.48 28.68
C TRP A 430 12.84 -4.57 29.60
N ALA A 431 11.85 -3.68 29.48
CA ALA A 431 10.63 -3.73 30.27
C ALA A 431 9.78 -4.99 30.01
N MET A 432 9.76 -5.48 28.76
CA MET A 432 8.93 -6.62 28.36
C MET A 432 9.60 -7.96 28.64
N THR A 433 10.90 -8.09 28.35
CA THR A 433 11.62 -9.37 28.36
C THR A 433 12.73 -9.46 29.41
N GLY A 434 13.04 -8.35 30.11
CA GLY A 434 14.18 -8.26 31.02
C GLY A 434 15.52 -8.08 30.32
N ASN A 435 15.56 -8.10 28.98
CA ASN A 435 16.79 -7.95 28.19
C ASN A 435 16.60 -6.91 27.06
N PRO A 436 17.40 -5.82 27.01
CA PRO A 436 17.23 -4.77 26.01
C PRO A 436 17.43 -5.25 24.56
N LEU A 437 18.18 -6.34 24.35
CA LEU A 437 18.51 -6.88 23.04
C LEU A 437 17.54 -7.97 22.56
N VAL A 438 16.63 -8.44 23.43
CA VAL A 438 15.64 -9.46 23.07
C VAL A 438 14.29 -8.79 22.86
N ALA A 439 13.88 -8.70 21.59
CA ALA A 439 12.57 -8.20 21.23
C ALA A 439 11.46 -9.17 21.68
N PRO A 440 10.31 -8.68 22.15
CA PRO A 440 9.19 -9.54 22.50
C PRO A 440 8.74 -10.43 21.33
N LEU A 441 8.69 -9.86 20.11
CA LEU A 441 8.41 -10.62 18.88
C LEU A 441 9.40 -11.76 18.64
N ALA A 442 10.69 -11.54 18.89
CA ALA A 442 11.70 -12.57 18.68
C ALA A 442 11.52 -13.73 19.67
N ARG A 443 11.23 -13.41 20.95
CA ARG A 443 10.93 -14.41 21.98
C ARG A 443 9.66 -15.19 21.66
N TYR A 444 8.60 -14.49 21.25
CA TYR A 444 7.33 -15.09 20.82
C TYR A 444 7.53 -16.06 19.65
N LEU A 445 8.17 -15.61 18.57
CA LEU A 445 8.41 -16.46 17.40
C LEU A 445 9.34 -17.63 17.70
N GLN A 446 10.29 -17.49 18.62
CA GLN A 446 11.13 -18.61 19.05
C GLN A 446 10.32 -19.69 19.78
N ALA A 447 9.30 -19.30 20.55
CA ALA A 447 8.40 -20.25 21.21
C ALA A 447 7.47 -20.93 20.19
N GLU A 448 6.92 -20.16 19.23
CA GLU A 448 6.04 -20.67 18.19
C GLU A 448 6.78 -21.54 17.15
N TRP A 449 8.05 -21.23 16.87
CA TRP A 449 8.87 -21.88 15.85
C TRP A 449 10.07 -22.60 16.50
N PRO A 450 9.85 -23.72 17.22
CA PRO A 450 10.91 -24.36 18.01
C PRO A 450 12.04 -24.96 17.16
N THR A 451 11.79 -25.23 15.88
CA THR A 451 12.75 -25.86 14.95
C THR A 451 13.28 -24.93 13.87
N THR A 452 12.76 -23.70 13.77
CA THR A 452 13.15 -22.73 12.74
C THR A 452 13.34 -21.33 13.35
N ARG A 453 13.81 -20.36 12.57
CA ARG A 453 14.18 -19.03 13.08
C ARG A 453 13.72 -17.91 12.16
N ASN A 454 13.14 -16.87 12.74
CA ASN A 454 12.86 -15.63 12.03
C ASN A 454 14.11 -14.74 11.95
N ALA A 455 14.96 -14.95 10.94
CA ALA A 455 16.18 -14.18 10.76
C ALA A 455 16.50 -13.90 9.28
N PHE A 456 17.45 -13.00 9.05
CA PHE A 456 18.03 -12.75 7.72
C PHE A 456 19.15 -13.76 7.46
N GLY A 457 19.27 -14.23 6.22
CA GLY A 457 20.33 -15.13 5.77
C GLY A 457 19.84 -16.17 4.78
N PHE A 458 20.60 -17.24 4.58
CA PHE A 458 20.14 -18.44 3.87
C PHE A 458 20.41 -19.66 4.74
N GLY A 459 19.48 -20.62 4.74
CA GLY A 459 19.57 -21.80 5.59
C GLY A 459 18.27 -22.62 5.61
N PRO A 460 18.35 -23.93 5.89
CA PRO A 460 17.20 -24.83 5.92
C PRO A 460 16.26 -24.54 7.10
N ASP A 461 16.73 -23.84 8.13
CA ASP A 461 15.99 -23.49 9.34
C ASP A 461 15.56 -22.00 9.37
N LEU A 462 15.79 -21.24 8.30
CA LEU A 462 15.40 -19.83 8.22
C LEU A 462 13.99 -19.67 7.65
N GLY A 463 13.14 -18.97 8.41
CA GLY A 463 11.73 -18.80 8.07
C GLY A 463 10.80 -19.58 8.99
N PRO A 464 9.50 -19.62 8.68
CA PRO A 464 8.51 -20.34 9.47
C PRO A 464 8.68 -21.85 9.29
N PRO A 465 8.05 -22.65 10.16
CA PRO A 465 7.90 -24.09 9.92
C PRO A 465 7.27 -24.34 8.55
N ALA A 466 7.72 -25.39 7.86
CA ALA A 466 7.36 -25.65 6.48
C ALA A 466 5.83 -25.71 6.27
N GLY A 467 5.33 -24.94 5.29
CA GLY A 467 3.91 -24.92 4.92
C GLY A 467 3.04 -24.02 5.80
N SER A 468 3.61 -23.25 6.72
CA SER A 468 2.86 -22.36 7.61
C SER A 468 2.19 -21.20 6.87
N TRP A 469 2.77 -20.74 5.75
CA TRP A 469 2.30 -19.57 4.99
C TRP A 469 1.98 -19.87 3.52
N GLN A 470 1.74 -21.14 3.19
CA GLN A 470 1.33 -21.63 1.87
C GLN A 470 2.32 -21.24 0.74
N LEU A 471 1.87 -20.40 -0.20
CA LEU A 471 2.69 -19.96 -1.33
C LEU A 471 3.75 -18.91 -0.95
N LEU A 472 3.74 -18.42 0.29
CA LEU A 472 4.75 -17.45 0.76
C LEU A 472 6.02 -18.14 1.29
N ASP A 473 5.93 -19.42 1.64
CA ASP A 473 7.00 -20.31 2.12
C ASP A 473 6.88 -21.69 1.43
N PHE A 474 6.72 -21.68 0.11
CA PHE A 474 6.46 -22.89 -0.68
C PHE A 474 7.62 -23.89 -0.69
N ARG A 475 8.77 -23.54 -0.10
CA ARG A 475 9.85 -24.47 0.26
C ARG A 475 10.26 -24.24 1.71
N ALA A 476 10.78 -25.28 2.34
CA ALA A 476 11.31 -25.19 3.69
C ALA A 476 12.65 -24.43 3.69
N GLY A 477 12.84 -23.56 4.68
CA GLY A 477 14.03 -22.73 4.81
C GLY A 477 13.98 -21.47 3.94
N HIS A 478 15.15 -20.86 3.72
CA HIS A 478 15.31 -19.73 2.82
C HIS A 478 16.60 -19.86 2.01
N SER A 479 16.48 -19.71 0.70
CA SER A 479 17.57 -19.84 -0.25
C SER A 479 17.71 -18.61 -1.15
N LEU A 480 18.85 -18.47 -1.83
CA LEU A 480 19.02 -17.39 -2.84
C LEU A 480 17.96 -17.48 -3.94
N TYR A 481 17.53 -18.69 -4.28
CA TYR A 481 16.44 -18.92 -5.23
C TYR A 481 15.13 -18.29 -4.73
N GLU A 482 14.72 -18.57 -3.50
CA GLU A 482 13.52 -17.99 -2.89
C GLU A 482 13.63 -16.48 -2.71
N GLY A 483 14.79 -15.98 -2.27
CA GLY A 483 15.06 -14.53 -2.20
C GLY A 483 14.91 -13.85 -3.55
N THR A 484 15.32 -14.52 -4.63
CA THR A 484 15.14 -14.01 -6.01
C THR A 484 13.67 -14.05 -6.43
N ILE A 485 12.96 -15.16 -6.20
CA ILE A 485 11.52 -15.27 -6.50
C ILE A 485 10.72 -14.23 -5.73
N ASN A 486 10.99 -14.04 -4.44
CA ASN A 486 10.38 -13.02 -3.59
C ASN A 486 10.65 -11.61 -4.10
N THR A 487 11.88 -11.34 -4.54
CA THR A 487 12.26 -10.04 -5.10
C THR A 487 11.53 -9.78 -6.42
N LEU A 488 11.52 -10.74 -7.34
CA LEU A 488 10.79 -10.62 -8.61
C LEU A 488 9.29 -10.47 -8.38
N GLN A 489 8.74 -11.19 -7.40
CA GLN A 489 7.35 -11.06 -6.98
C GLN A 489 7.03 -9.65 -6.46
N ASN A 490 7.88 -9.10 -5.59
CA ASN A 490 7.70 -7.73 -5.11
C ASN A 490 7.89 -6.70 -6.24
N MET A 491 8.76 -6.95 -7.24
CA MET A 491 8.87 -6.10 -8.42
C MET A 491 7.61 -6.14 -9.31
N ALA A 492 7.04 -7.33 -9.53
CA ALA A 492 5.78 -7.48 -10.26
C ALA A 492 4.62 -6.79 -9.52
N SER A 493 4.57 -6.95 -8.19
CA SER A 493 3.62 -6.24 -7.32
C SER A 493 3.81 -4.73 -7.35
N LEU A 494 5.06 -4.23 -7.33
CA LEU A 494 5.37 -2.80 -7.48
C LEU A 494 4.88 -2.28 -8.83
N ASN A 495 5.13 -3.01 -9.92
CA ASN A 495 4.67 -2.66 -11.25
C ASN A 495 3.13 -2.59 -11.31
N LEU A 496 2.43 -3.52 -10.66
CA LEU A 496 0.98 -3.52 -10.63
C LEU A 496 0.40 -2.40 -9.75
N GLU A 497 0.92 -2.22 -8.54
CA GLU A 497 0.23 -1.45 -7.47
C GLU A 497 0.79 -0.04 -7.22
N ALA A 498 2.05 0.26 -7.58
CA ALA A 498 2.66 1.54 -7.20
C ALA A 498 1.90 2.75 -7.74
N LEU A 499 1.40 2.68 -8.98
CA LEU A 499 0.59 3.73 -9.61
C LEU A 499 -0.74 3.21 -10.15
N GLY A 500 -0.96 1.89 -10.17
CA GLY A 500 -2.18 1.26 -10.70
C GLY A 500 -2.39 1.49 -12.20
N TRP A 501 -1.35 1.87 -12.94
CA TRP A 501 -1.48 2.16 -14.35
C TRP A 501 -1.64 0.87 -15.15
N ALA A 502 -2.59 0.83 -16.06
CA ALA A 502 -2.81 -0.33 -16.92
C ALA A 502 -1.64 -0.64 -17.85
N THR A 503 -0.67 0.26 -18.02
CA THR A 503 0.61 0.00 -18.69
C THR A 503 1.61 -0.79 -17.83
N GLY A 504 1.39 -0.84 -16.52
CA GLY A 504 2.43 -1.08 -15.52
C GLY A 504 3.02 0.23 -15.01
N SER A 505 3.16 0.33 -13.69
CA SER A 505 3.73 1.48 -12.96
C SER A 505 5.23 1.67 -13.25
N ALA A 506 5.93 0.58 -13.59
CA ALA A 506 7.33 0.64 -14.00
C ALA A 506 7.52 1.50 -15.26
N LEU A 507 6.47 1.74 -16.06
CA LEU A 507 6.51 2.64 -17.22
C LEU A 507 7.17 3.97 -16.84
N ALA A 508 6.69 4.62 -15.78
CA ALA A 508 7.15 5.96 -15.41
C ALA A 508 8.66 5.97 -15.10
N VAL A 509 9.16 4.92 -14.45
CA VAL A 509 10.59 4.78 -14.11
C VAL A 509 11.40 4.43 -15.37
N LEU A 510 10.92 3.49 -16.19
CA LEU A 510 11.58 3.07 -17.43
C LEU A 510 11.68 4.21 -18.46
N LEU A 511 10.85 5.26 -18.35
CA LEU A 511 11.02 6.47 -19.15
C LEU A 511 12.34 7.21 -18.88
N LEU A 512 13.08 6.88 -17.81
CA LEU A 512 14.46 7.33 -17.62
C LEU A 512 15.40 6.88 -18.75
N LEU A 513 15.08 5.82 -19.50
CA LEU A 513 15.82 5.42 -20.71
C LEU A 513 15.86 6.54 -21.77
N PHE A 514 14.91 7.48 -21.73
CA PHE A 514 14.84 8.66 -22.59
C PHE A 514 15.58 9.88 -22.03
N ARG A 515 16.11 9.80 -20.81
CA ARG A 515 16.91 10.87 -20.21
C ARG A 515 18.21 11.03 -21.01
N ARG A 516 18.65 12.27 -21.22
CA ARG A 516 20.02 12.51 -21.72
C ARG A 516 21.00 12.17 -20.61
N TRP A 517 22.03 11.38 -20.94
CA TRP A 517 23.04 10.99 -19.97
C TRP A 517 23.69 12.23 -19.39
N SER A 518 23.64 12.34 -18.07
CA SER A 518 24.19 13.42 -17.28
C SER A 518 24.64 12.80 -15.96
N ARG A 519 25.72 13.31 -15.38
CA ARG A 519 26.17 12.80 -14.08
C ARG A 519 25.05 13.01 -13.05
N PRO A 520 24.58 11.95 -12.36
CA PRO A 520 23.57 12.10 -11.32
C PRO A 520 24.13 12.96 -10.18
N GLY A 521 23.32 13.89 -9.67
CA GLY A 521 23.68 14.66 -8.47
C GLY A 521 23.61 13.80 -7.21
N ALA A 522 24.13 14.30 -6.09
CA ALA A 522 24.18 13.59 -4.81
C ALA A 522 22.81 13.08 -4.33
N ALA A 523 21.74 13.87 -4.49
CA ALA A 523 20.39 13.45 -4.12
C ALA A 523 19.89 12.24 -4.93
N ALA A 524 20.27 12.14 -6.21
CA ALA A 524 19.89 10.99 -7.04
C ALA A 524 20.65 9.73 -6.62
N TRP A 525 21.94 9.85 -6.30
CA TRP A 525 22.74 8.75 -5.77
C TRP A 525 22.24 8.28 -4.40
N PHE A 526 21.85 9.20 -3.52
CA PHE A 526 21.24 8.88 -2.24
C PHE A 526 19.96 8.05 -2.42
N LEU A 527 19.04 8.50 -3.29
CA LEU A 527 17.78 7.78 -3.54
C LEU A 527 18.03 6.42 -4.19
N PHE A 528 19.01 6.31 -5.09
CA PHE A 528 19.41 5.03 -5.66
C PHE A 528 19.98 4.08 -4.60
N ALA A 529 20.90 4.55 -3.75
CA ALA A 529 21.48 3.77 -2.67
C ALA A 529 20.40 3.30 -1.68
N LEU A 530 19.45 4.18 -1.32
CA LEU A 530 18.33 3.83 -0.47
C LEU A 530 17.49 2.69 -1.08
N PHE A 531 17.14 2.79 -2.36
CA PHE A 531 16.39 1.75 -3.07
C PHE A 531 17.20 0.44 -3.12
N ALA A 532 18.47 0.49 -3.52
CA ALA A 532 19.32 -0.67 -3.69
C ALA A 532 19.56 -1.42 -2.37
N VAL A 533 19.83 -0.70 -1.27
CA VAL A 533 20.05 -1.29 0.05
C VAL A 533 18.76 -1.88 0.61
N THR A 534 17.62 -1.21 0.44
CA THR A 534 16.30 -1.72 0.88
C THR A 534 15.94 -3.02 0.14
N VAL A 535 16.05 -3.03 -1.19
CA VAL A 535 15.67 -4.20 -2.00
C VAL A 535 16.70 -5.32 -1.79
N GLY A 536 18.00 -4.99 -1.84
CA GLY A 536 19.07 -5.96 -1.70
C GLY A 536 19.12 -6.62 -0.33
N GLY A 537 18.89 -5.87 0.75
CA GLY A 537 18.86 -6.45 2.09
C GLY A 537 17.68 -7.42 2.30
N LEU A 538 16.52 -7.15 1.68
CA LEU A 538 15.35 -8.01 1.77
C LEU A 538 15.44 -9.29 0.94
N VAL A 539 16.42 -9.43 0.04
CA VAL A 539 16.74 -10.73 -0.60
C VAL A 539 17.08 -11.78 0.45
N PHE A 540 17.74 -11.37 1.54
CA PHE A 540 18.10 -12.23 2.65
C PHE A 540 16.95 -12.51 3.62
N TYR A 541 15.75 -11.98 3.38
CA TYR A 541 14.58 -12.23 4.22
C TYR A 541 13.60 -13.18 3.52
N TRP A 542 13.12 -14.17 4.26
CA TRP A 542 12.30 -15.28 3.73
C TRP A 542 10.92 -14.84 3.22
N PHE A 543 10.38 -13.71 3.71
CA PHE A 543 8.99 -13.33 3.45
C PHE A 543 8.80 -12.37 2.27
N ALA A 544 7.89 -12.71 1.35
CA ALA A 544 7.42 -11.78 0.32
C ALA A 544 6.25 -10.90 0.84
N GLY A 545 6.52 -9.62 1.12
CA GLY A 545 5.52 -8.66 1.62
C GLY A 545 4.35 -8.31 0.68
N SER A 546 4.26 -8.92 -0.50
CA SER A 546 3.34 -8.56 -1.60
C SER A 546 1.88 -9.03 -1.48
N PHE A 547 1.56 -9.96 -0.57
CA PHE A 547 0.23 -10.59 -0.52
C PHE A 547 -0.91 -9.64 -0.11
N TYR A 548 -0.61 -8.60 0.69
CA TYR A 548 -1.61 -7.70 1.28
C TYR A 548 -1.72 -6.35 0.55
N ILE A 549 -0.72 -5.46 0.69
CA ILE A 549 -0.73 -4.10 0.11
C ILE A 549 0.60 -3.81 -0.56
N GLY A 550 0.67 -3.97 -1.89
CA GLY A 550 1.89 -3.82 -2.67
C GLY A 550 3.11 -4.53 -2.04
N PRO A 551 4.34 -4.16 -2.44
CA PRO A 551 5.55 -4.63 -1.77
C PRO A 551 5.75 -3.87 -0.44
N ARG A 552 4.94 -4.14 0.57
CA ARG A 552 4.87 -3.34 1.83
C ARG A 552 6.18 -3.22 2.62
N TYR A 553 7.17 -4.08 2.38
CA TYR A 553 8.49 -3.96 3.01
C TYR A 553 9.42 -3.00 2.26
N TRP A 554 9.03 -2.55 1.07
CA TRP A 554 9.78 -1.59 0.27
C TRP A 554 9.27 -0.16 0.44
N THR A 555 8.35 0.10 1.38
CA THR A 555 7.71 1.42 1.49
C THR A 555 8.69 2.55 1.76
N ILE A 556 9.80 2.29 2.46
CA ILE A 556 10.88 3.29 2.64
C ILE A 556 11.54 3.69 1.31
N ALA A 557 11.55 2.78 0.32
CA ALA A 557 12.04 3.00 -1.03
C ALA A 557 11.01 3.64 -1.97
N SER A 558 9.82 4.00 -1.48
CA SER A 558 8.76 4.62 -2.28
C SER A 558 9.16 6.00 -2.82
N LEU A 559 9.84 6.85 -2.04
CA LEU A 559 10.31 8.16 -2.51
C LEU A 559 11.27 8.01 -3.71
N PRO A 560 12.32 7.16 -3.68
CA PRO A 560 13.12 6.84 -4.86
C PRO A 560 12.28 6.45 -6.09
N VAL A 561 11.28 5.59 -5.92
CA VAL A 561 10.40 5.14 -7.01
C VAL A 561 9.62 6.31 -7.62
N PHE A 562 8.96 7.13 -6.80
CA PHE A 562 8.17 8.27 -7.31
C PHE A 562 9.04 9.40 -7.86
N TYR A 563 10.22 9.62 -7.29
CA TYR A 563 11.21 10.55 -7.84
C TYR A 563 11.69 10.10 -9.22
N ALA A 564 12.05 8.82 -9.37
CA ALA A 564 12.47 8.25 -10.64
C ALA A 564 11.34 8.29 -11.68
N ALA A 565 10.11 7.98 -11.27
CA ALA A 565 8.91 8.07 -12.11
C ALA A 565 8.67 9.51 -12.62
N ALA A 566 8.72 10.49 -11.73
CA ALA A 566 8.57 11.90 -12.09
C ALA A 566 9.70 12.39 -13.01
N ALA A 567 10.94 11.99 -12.73
CA ALA A 567 12.09 12.31 -13.56
C ALA A 567 12.01 11.65 -14.95
N GLY A 568 11.48 10.43 -15.05
CA GLY A 568 11.21 9.76 -16.32
C GLY A 568 10.15 10.48 -17.16
N LEU A 569 9.06 10.95 -16.54
CA LEU A 569 8.04 11.76 -17.21
C LEU A 569 8.60 13.09 -17.76
N LEU A 570 9.46 13.77 -16.99
CA LEU A 570 10.15 14.98 -17.46
C LEU A 570 11.15 14.67 -18.58
N ALA A 571 11.89 13.57 -18.49
CA ALA A 571 12.79 13.13 -19.55
C ALA A 571 12.04 12.84 -20.86
N LEU A 572 10.87 12.18 -20.78
CA LEU A 572 10.00 11.96 -21.93
C LEU A 572 9.51 13.29 -22.52
N LYS A 573 9.06 14.24 -21.67
CA LYS A 573 8.60 15.55 -22.11
C LYS A 573 9.61 16.23 -23.02
N ASP A 574 10.88 16.24 -22.64
CA ASP A 574 11.95 16.91 -23.38
C ASP A 574 12.28 16.23 -24.72
N ARG A 575 11.80 14.99 -24.92
CA ARG A 575 11.91 14.25 -26.18
C ARG A 575 10.66 14.33 -27.05
N LEU A 576 9.57 14.92 -26.59
CA LEU A 576 8.33 15.05 -27.35
C LEU A 576 8.32 16.33 -28.21
N PRO A 577 7.66 16.34 -29.38
CA PRO A 577 7.34 17.57 -30.11
C PRO A 577 6.50 18.53 -29.24
N ALA A 578 6.58 19.85 -29.51
CA ALA A 578 5.90 20.87 -28.70
C ALA A 578 4.38 20.63 -28.56
N ALA A 579 3.72 20.16 -29.62
CA ALA A 579 2.30 19.81 -29.61
C ALA A 579 1.99 18.68 -28.62
N ALA A 580 2.81 17.63 -28.59
CA ALA A 580 2.66 16.50 -27.66
C ALA A 580 3.04 16.87 -26.21
N GLN A 581 4.04 17.74 -26.02
CA GLN A 581 4.39 18.25 -24.68
C GLN A 581 3.21 18.95 -24.00
N ALA A 582 2.41 19.71 -24.75
CA ALA A 582 1.24 20.40 -24.23
C ALA A 582 0.14 19.44 -23.72
N ARG A 583 0.15 18.19 -24.20
CA ARG A 583 -0.85 17.15 -23.89
C ARG A 583 -0.37 16.15 -22.85
N LEU A 584 0.94 16.03 -22.65
CA LEU A 584 1.54 15.08 -21.71
C LEU A 584 0.89 15.15 -20.32
N TRP A 585 0.65 16.36 -19.79
CA TRP A 585 0.03 16.51 -18.48
C TRP A 585 -1.44 16.07 -18.44
N ALA A 586 -2.17 16.17 -19.55
CA ALA A 586 -3.50 15.60 -19.66
C ALA A 586 -3.46 14.06 -19.65
N VAL A 587 -2.46 13.47 -20.31
CA VAL A 587 -2.22 12.02 -20.27
C VAL A 587 -1.82 11.56 -18.87
N VAL A 588 -0.93 12.27 -18.19
CA VAL A 588 -0.57 11.99 -16.79
C VAL A 588 -1.78 12.14 -15.87
N ALA A 589 -2.61 13.16 -16.05
CA ALA A 589 -3.85 13.30 -15.28
C ALA A 589 -4.82 12.14 -15.53
N LEU A 590 -4.97 11.68 -16.78
CA LEU A 590 -5.77 10.50 -17.11
C LEU A 590 -5.22 9.23 -16.43
N LEU A 591 -3.90 9.07 -16.39
CA LEU A 591 -3.24 7.97 -15.69
C LEU A 591 -3.47 8.02 -14.17
N CYS A 592 -3.38 9.20 -13.56
CA CYS A 592 -3.74 9.40 -12.15
C CYS A 592 -5.21 9.09 -11.87
N ILE A 593 -6.13 9.52 -12.75
CA ILE A 593 -7.56 9.18 -12.66
C ILE A 593 -7.76 7.67 -12.79
N SER A 594 -7.07 7.00 -13.71
CA SER A 594 -7.13 5.54 -13.86
C SER A 594 -6.63 4.82 -12.59
N GLY A 595 -5.47 5.21 -12.06
CA GLY A 595 -4.95 4.65 -10.81
C GLY A 595 -5.92 4.84 -9.62
N LEU A 596 -6.46 6.04 -9.46
CA LEU A 596 -7.34 6.37 -8.34
C LEU A 596 -8.75 5.76 -8.50
N CYS A 597 -9.41 5.97 -9.64
CA CYS A 597 -10.83 5.67 -9.81
C CYS A 597 -11.09 4.28 -10.42
N VAL A 598 -10.13 3.72 -11.16
CA VAL A 598 -10.27 2.38 -11.77
C VAL A 598 -9.56 1.35 -10.90
N PHE A 599 -8.25 1.49 -10.69
CA PHE A 599 -7.45 0.48 -10.00
C PHE A 599 -7.70 0.44 -8.48
N THR A 600 -7.65 1.58 -7.80
CA THR A 600 -7.83 1.62 -6.33
C THR A 600 -9.24 1.18 -5.93
N ALA A 601 -10.26 1.65 -6.67
CA ALA A 601 -11.64 1.21 -6.47
C ALA A 601 -11.81 -0.30 -6.72
N TRP A 602 -11.18 -0.85 -7.76
CA TRP A 602 -11.17 -2.30 -8.02
C TRP A 602 -10.54 -3.08 -6.86
N ARG A 603 -9.37 -2.65 -6.36
CA ARG A 603 -8.72 -3.27 -5.19
C ARG A 603 -9.62 -3.19 -3.95
N GLY A 604 -10.28 -2.06 -3.73
CA GLY A 604 -11.27 -1.91 -2.66
C GLY A 604 -12.39 -2.94 -2.76
N ALA A 605 -13.01 -3.06 -3.93
CA ALA A 605 -14.17 -3.93 -4.15
C ALA A 605 -13.84 -5.44 -4.17
N VAL A 606 -12.66 -5.81 -4.69
CA VAL A 606 -12.30 -7.21 -5.00
C VAL A 606 -11.36 -7.83 -3.97
N LYS A 607 -10.55 -7.02 -3.29
CA LYS A 607 -9.52 -7.50 -2.35
C LYS A 607 -9.79 -7.05 -0.93
N TYR A 608 -9.92 -5.75 -0.68
CA TYR A 608 -9.89 -5.24 0.70
C TYR A 608 -11.20 -5.43 1.44
N TYR A 609 -12.36 -5.26 0.79
CA TYR A 609 -13.65 -5.45 1.45
C TYR A 609 -13.80 -6.87 2.04
N GLN A 610 -14.12 -6.95 3.34
CA GLN A 610 -14.22 -8.19 4.12
C GLN A 610 -13.00 -9.10 3.95
N PHE A 611 -11.80 -8.52 3.95
CA PHE A 611 -10.56 -9.25 3.75
C PHE A 611 -10.43 -10.40 4.77
N ARG A 612 -10.16 -11.63 4.28
CA ARG A 612 -10.09 -12.88 5.07
C ARG A 612 -11.36 -13.18 5.90
N GLY A 613 -12.52 -12.69 5.48
CA GLY A 613 -13.76 -12.91 6.20
C GLY A 613 -13.87 -12.08 7.48
N ASN A 614 -13.21 -10.94 7.57
CA ASN A 614 -13.44 -9.97 8.64
C ASN A 614 -14.77 -9.23 8.45
N TYR A 615 -15.57 -9.12 9.51
CA TYR A 615 -16.93 -8.56 9.45
C TYR A 615 -17.11 -7.35 10.37
N ALA A 616 -17.39 -6.18 9.80
CA ALA A 616 -17.62 -4.94 10.55
C ALA A 616 -19.05 -4.79 11.12
N GLY A 617 -19.82 -5.88 11.18
CA GLY A 617 -21.24 -5.85 11.57
C GLY A 617 -21.50 -5.89 13.07
N LEU A 618 -20.52 -6.33 13.87
CA LEU A 618 -20.66 -6.39 15.33
C LEU A 618 -20.50 -5.01 15.95
N ARG A 619 -21.40 -4.66 16.89
CA ARG A 619 -21.32 -3.42 17.68
C ARG A 619 -21.38 -3.75 19.16
N LEU A 620 -20.60 -3.03 19.96
CA LEU A 620 -20.57 -3.19 21.41
C LEU A 620 -21.95 -2.98 22.05
N GLU A 621 -22.73 -2.04 21.51
CA GLU A 621 -24.05 -1.65 22.03
C GLU A 621 -25.07 -2.79 22.00
N ASP A 622 -24.89 -3.78 21.13
CA ASP A 622 -25.85 -4.87 20.93
C ASP A 622 -25.78 -5.94 22.04
N PHE A 623 -24.73 -5.94 22.88
CA PHE A 623 -24.40 -7.05 23.79
C PHE A 623 -24.30 -6.68 25.28
N GLY A 624 -24.58 -5.43 25.66
CA GLY A 624 -24.54 -5.02 27.07
C GLY A 624 -23.22 -5.39 27.76
N THR A 625 -23.30 -6.26 28.79
CA THR A 625 -22.13 -6.76 29.54
C THR A 625 -21.85 -8.25 29.31
N ASP A 626 -22.40 -8.82 28.24
CA ASP A 626 -22.40 -10.26 27.99
C ASP A 626 -21.00 -10.83 27.72
N LEU A 627 -20.87 -12.13 28.01
CA LEU A 627 -19.85 -13.00 27.44
C LEU A 627 -20.34 -13.49 26.07
N VAL A 628 -19.72 -12.99 25.01
CA VAL A 628 -20.14 -13.22 23.62
C VAL A 628 -19.25 -14.27 22.98
N PHE A 629 -19.77 -15.48 22.79
CA PHE A 629 -19.10 -16.59 22.13
C PHE A 629 -19.30 -16.52 20.62
N VAL A 630 -18.20 -16.39 19.89
CA VAL A 630 -18.21 -16.12 18.46
C VAL A 630 -17.72 -17.32 17.68
N SER A 631 -18.61 -17.90 16.87
CA SER A 631 -18.31 -18.95 15.90
C SER A 631 -18.14 -18.33 14.49
N THR A 632 -17.15 -18.77 13.73
CA THR A 632 -16.96 -18.30 12.35
C THR A 632 -16.18 -19.30 11.50
N GLU A 633 -16.46 -19.30 10.20
CA GLU A 633 -15.65 -19.99 9.18
C GLU A 633 -14.42 -19.14 8.77
N GLY A 634 -14.40 -17.85 9.14
CA GLY A 634 -13.34 -16.89 8.81
C GLY A 634 -12.40 -16.56 9.98
N ASP A 635 -11.91 -15.33 10.01
CA ASP A 635 -11.09 -14.82 11.12
C ASP A 635 -11.97 -14.19 12.21
N VAL A 636 -11.79 -14.63 13.46
CA VAL A 636 -12.52 -14.10 14.64
C VAL A 636 -12.02 -12.71 15.06
N GLN A 637 -10.95 -12.22 14.42
CA GLN A 637 -10.31 -10.92 14.66
C GLN A 637 -11.32 -9.77 14.76
N SER A 638 -12.33 -9.73 13.88
CA SER A 638 -13.32 -8.64 13.87
C SER A 638 -14.19 -8.59 15.13
N ALA A 639 -14.27 -9.67 15.91
CA ALA A 639 -14.88 -9.68 17.23
C ALA A 639 -13.86 -9.37 18.32
N LEU A 640 -12.70 -10.04 18.32
CA LEU A 640 -11.68 -9.85 19.36
C LEU A 640 -11.15 -8.41 19.43
N VAL A 641 -11.14 -7.67 18.32
CA VAL A 641 -10.76 -6.25 18.30
C VAL A 641 -11.68 -5.37 19.14
N LEU A 642 -12.93 -5.77 19.35
CA LEU A 642 -13.91 -5.01 20.12
C LEU A 642 -13.60 -5.03 21.61
N ASN A 643 -12.90 -6.07 22.08
CA ASN A 643 -12.50 -6.18 23.48
C ASN A 643 -11.70 -4.97 23.93
N ASP A 644 -12.02 -4.52 25.14
CA ASP A 644 -11.14 -3.67 25.92
C ASP A 644 -10.02 -4.55 26.50
N PRO A 645 -8.73 -4.17 26.37
CA PRO A 645 -7.63 -4.98 26.90
C PRO A 645 -7.75 -5.32 28.40
N PHE A 646 -8.43 -4.49 29.20
CA PHE A 646 -8.61 -4.73 30.63
C PHE A 646 -9.82 -5.61 30.98
N LEU A 647 -10.67 -5.95 30.00
CA LEU A 647 -11.88 -6.74 30.19
C LEU A 647 -12.74 -6.24 31.37
N PRO A 648 -13.11 -4.95 31.43
CA PRO A 648 -13.78 -4.39 32.58
C PRO A 648 -15.21 -4.95 32.73
N PRO A 649 -15.77 -4.94 33.96
CA PRO A 649 -17.08 -5.54 34.26
C PRO A 649 -18.26 -4.94 33.48
N ASP A 650 -18.15 -3.68 33.06
CA ASP A 650 -19.20 -2.89 32.40
C ASP A 650 -19.20 -2.98 30.86
N LYS A 651 -18.34 -3.81 30.27
CA LYS A 651 -18.25 -4.00 28.81
C LYS A 651 -18.37 -5.48 28.44
N PRO A 652 -18.87 -5.80 27.23
CA PRO A 652 -18.97 -7.19 26.80
C PRO A 652 -17.57 -7.76 26.51
N ILE A 653 -17.43 -9.07 26.64
CA ILE A 653 -16.20 -9.82 26.34
C ILE A 653 -16.49 -10.77 25.18
N PHE A 654 -15.83 -10.54 24.05
CA PHE A 654 -15.89 -11.40 22.88
C PHE A 654 -14.84 -12.50 22.97
N LEU A 655 -15.27 -13.75 22.81
CA LEU A 655 -14.42 -14.93 22.81
C LEU A 655 -14.64 -15.72 21.54
N ARG A 656 -13.61 -16.39 21.04
CA ARG A 656 -13.81 -17.50 20.09
C ARG A 656 -14.61 -18.59 20.81
N ALA A 657 -15.69 -19.06 20.20
CA ALA A 657 -16.41 -20.23 20.67
C ALA A 657 -15.53 -21.47 20.52
N LEU A 658 -15.32 -22.22 21.60
CA LEU A 658 -14.47 -23.42 21.64
C LEU A 658 -15.30 -24.71 21.79
N GLY A 659 -16.60 -24.56 22.03
CA GLY A 659 -17.55 -25.65 22.19
C GLY A 659 -18.31 -25.53 23.51
N PRO A 660 -19.45 -26.24 23.65
CA PRO A 660 -20.38 -26.03 24.76
C PRO A 660 -19.76 -26.16 26.16
N GLU A 661 -18.87 -27.13 26.38
CA GLU A 661 -18.21 -27.33 27.68
C GLU A 661 -17.25 -26.19 28.02
N ALA A 662 -16.38 -25.80 27.08
CA ALA A 662 -15.42 -24.72 27.28
C ALA A 662 -16.13 -23.37 27.45
N ASP A 663 -17.17 -23.12 26.65
CA ASP A 663 -17.98 -21.91 26.73
C ASP A 663 -18.74 -21.84 28.08
N ALA A 664 -19.30 -22.96 28.56
CA ALA A 664 -19.93 -23.03 29.88
C ALA A 664 -18.93 -22.81 31.03
N ALA A 665 -17.71 -23.36 30.93
CA ALA A 665 -16.65 -23.13 31.91
C ALA A 665 -16.22 -21.66 31.97
N ALA A 666 -16.13 -20.99 30.81
CA ALA A 666 -15.85 -19.56 30.73
C ALA A 666 -16.99 -18.72 31.33
N ALA A 667 -18.26 -19.08 31.07
CA ALA A 667 -19.42 -18.40 31.63
C ALA A 667 -19.51 -18.55 33.16
N ALA A 668 -19.14 -19.72 33.70
CA ALA A 668 -19.13 -19.97 35.14
C ALA A 668 -18.16 -19.06 35.93
N LEU A 669 -17.15 -18.48 35.27
CA LEU A 669 -16.24 -17.50 35.89
C LEU A 669 -16.89 -16.12 36.09
N TYR A 670 -17.95 -15.81 35.35
CA TYR A 670 -18.65 -14.52 35.39
C TYR A 670 -20.17 -14.73 35.47
N PRO A 671 -20.68 -15.30 36.57
CA PRO A 671 -22.12 -15.60 36.73
C PRO A 671 -23.00 -14.35 36.68
N GLU A 672 -22.44 -13.16 36.88
CA GLU A 672 -23.12 -11.88 36.77
C GLU A 672 -23.32 -11.40 35.32
N ARG A 673 -22.65 -12.01 34.34
CA ARG A 673 -22.75 -11.65 32.92
C ARG A 673 -23.77 -12.53 32.20
N GLY A 674 -24.52 -11.93 31.29
CA GLY A 674 -25.30 -12.69 30.31
C GLY A 674 -24.39 -13.45 29.34
N THR A 675 -24.94 -14.44 28.63
CA THR A 675 -24.21 -15.19 27.60
C THR A 675 -24.92 -15.06 26.26
N SER A 676 -24.13 -14.75 25.22
CA SER A 676 -24.62 -14.56 23.86
C SER A 676 -23.78 -15.43 22.91
N HIS A 677 -24.42 -16.23 22.06
CA HIS A 677 -23.75 -16.99 21.01
C HIS A 677 -24.02 -16.36 19.65
N VAL A 678 -22.94 -16.10 18.91
CA VAL A 678 -22.99 -15.37 17.65
C VAL A 678 -22.22 -16.11 16.59
N ARG A 679 -22.89 -16.37 15.46
CA ARG A 679 -22.21 -16.87 14.26
C ARG A 679 -21.92 -15.73 13.30
N LEU A 680 -20.64 -15.50 13.03
CA LEU A 680 -20.17 -14.55 12.03
C LEU A 680 -20.07 -15.20 10.65
N GLY A 681 -20.71 -14.57 9.66
CA GLY A 681 -20.67 -15.01 8.27
C GLY A 681 -20.76 -13.87 7.25
N PRO A 682 -20.76 -14.22 5.94
CA PRO A 682 -20.67 -13.25 4.84
C PRO A 682 -21.75 -12.16 4.84
N LYS A 683 -22.93 -12.48 5.38
CA LYS A 683 -24.09 -11.57 5.45
C LYS A 683 -24.15 -10.74 6.74
N GLY A 684 -23.13 -10.83 7.60
CA GLY A 684 -23.14 -10.24 8.93
C GLY A 684 -23.15 -11.32 10.01
N TRP A 685 -23.71 -11.01 11.17
CA TRP A 685 -23.79 -11.93 12.28
C TRP A 685 -25.23 -12.36 12.55
N VAL A 686 -25.41 -13.57 13.07
CA VAL A 686 -26.70 -14.12 13.49
C VAL A 686 -26.57 -14.58 14.93
N SER A 687 -27.52 -14.18 15.78
CA SER A 687 -27.64 -14.72 17.13
C SER A 687 -28.06 -16.19 17.02
N GLU A 688 -27.29 -17.09 17.59
CA GLU A 688 -27.73 -18.46 17.83
C GLU A 688 -28.49 -18.43 19.15
N GLY A 689 -29.82 -18.48 19.08
CA GLY A 689 -30.66 -18.47 20.28
C GLY A 689 -30.28 -19.62 21.21
N GLN A 690 -30.27 -19.37 22.54
CA GLN A 690 -30.09 -20.42 23.53
C GLN A 690 -31.07 -21.56 23.25
N GLY A 691 -30.55 -22.78 23.09
CA GLY A 691 -31.35 -23.96 22.77
C GLY A 691 -32.52 -24.14 23.74
N GLY A 692 -33.71 -23.80 23.28
CA GLY A 692 -34.97 -24.29 23.81
C GLY A 692 -35.55 -25.30 22.84
N ALA A 693 -35.83 -26.51 23.32
CA ALA A 693 -36.47 -27.57 22.57
C ALA A 693 -37.84 -27.16 21.99
N THR A 694 -38.29 -27.90 20.97
CA THR A 694 -39.62 -27.89 20.28
C THR A 694 -39.87 -26.68 19.35
N GLU A 695 -40.34 -26.79 18.12
CA GLU A 695 -41.24 -27.77 17.48
C GLU A 695 -40.82 -28.16 16.06
N SER A 696 -41.06 -29.43 15.75
CA SER A 696 -41.20 -29.99 14.41
C SER A 696 -42.39 -29.40 13.65
N SER A 697 -42.24 -29.06 12.37
CA SER A 697 -43.17 -29.51 11.31
C SER A 697 -42.82 -28.92 9.94
N GLN A 698 -42.60 -29.85 9.00
CA GLN A 698 -42.92 -29.85 7.55
C GLN A 698 -42.31 -28.83 6.61
#